data_AF-A0A0D2CRP5-F1
#
_entry.id   AF-A0A0D2CRP5-F1
#
_cell.length_a   1.000
_cell.length_b   1.000
_cell.length_c   1.000
_cell.angle_alpha   90.00
_cell.angle_beta   90.00
_cell.angle_gamma   90.00
#
_symmetry.space_group_name_H-M   'P 1'
#
loop_
_entity.id
_entity.type
_entity.pdbx_description
1 polymer ?
#
loop_
_entity_poly.entity_id
_entity_poly.type
_entity_poly.pdbx_seq_one_letter_code
_entity_poly.pdbx_strand_id
1 'polypeptide(L)'
;MGGPNIRQATMGLRNSFSKERDYEFWNILMCYLIHMQPDLPDKDRTLFGTLAYRMISKAAEAIPMNDAQASSPGKAISEPEEIALLAQVFNSTGHVGETVKLLQGQSLNMASRVGKRDPQLVLSLLLESLEASEQWDEAFKVCQDLLSESEYQSDDRIWNLWLKSRSKSSGADGLEAKSKELLESVCSTRPIVRAAYLAKLNLQQSQNDGAEQDDLLETCKEYFEAFSSKGFCFDDLKEPLRQLDTPHFDRFKQIVSGHEGNLAKLFDLKLAYSTLPPDASRSDLLDFAHRALQIYQTSLSESPSCPEAALLAVLAILRLANGKSSPSIVLFALILLQVARSKFEDYYILTILLVQLQSHLGLLSLGMENFVKLSVKNLQWETVGHLILTRISSLHPASGTELQQDFEPLLALETGLTVLENADGALVRGIREGLRFNSYSNIYNSVKMRSEIERSMNKQIYAIEERKVRRWRGEPDDHTVLPLTDSSKPLVDKRDFGYMPSYRKDDGQLLAGFRCGPLPKERWIHAMALFDNIATYLKAETASQTSLAATTYENLKQAQQHVSWPATDDLSTEMTQFELANLECHKILAQVITLFKEGSANMAAASQQNNTKTLPDLFSDLKTWLSSALTSRKDGPAGSDVAGIRVPTWEDLHGSVTQLETLQVIANLTSLVSKKAQKPAKSSKATSPGSVSKEAVSEIQSLVTELEAQILADARALKSAINEPGVLGRLVDLGMARRGSDGDGVGNAQGDDALPPGDEKWEGLVESICDEVTMETICGAIKGSWDDALDGVVGGKGKIRVGK
;
A
#
# COMPACT_ATOMS: atom_id res chain seq x y z
N MET A 1 27.83 1.66 1.52
CA MET A 1 28.99 0.96 2.13
C MET A 1 30.24 1.26 1.33
N GLY A 2 31.42 1.38 1.96
CA GLY A 2 32.71 1.54 1.28
C GLY A 2 33.14 0.29 0.50
N GLY A 3 32.46 0.00 -0.62
CA GLY A 3 32.73 -1.15 -1.50
C GLY A 3 34.21 -1.38 -1.85
N PRO A 4 35.02 -0.33 -2.12
CA PRO A 4 36.44 -0.48 -2.43
C PRO A 4 37.25 -1.08 -1.26
N ASN A 5 36.93 -0.71 -0.01
CA ASN A 5 37.71 -1.10 1.16
C ASN A 5 37.43 -2.56 1.57
N ILE A 6 36.18 -3.01 1.45
CA ILE A 6 35.79 -4.40 1.76
C ILE A 6 36.42 -5.36 0.74
N ARG A 7 36.43 -4.99 -0.55
CA ARG A 7 37.08 -5.78 -1.60
C ARG A 7 38.61 -5.83 -1.46
N GLN A 8 39.25 -4.72 -1.06
CA GLN A 8 40.68 -4.74 -0.75
C GLN A 8 40.99 -5.69 0.41
N ALA A 9 40.12 -5.76 1.42
CA ALA A 9 40.23 -6.72 2.51
C ALA A 9 40.05 -8.17 2.04
N THR A 10 39.03 -8.49 1.24
CA THR A 10 38.83 -9.86 0.71
C THR A 10 39.96 -10.28 -0.22
N MET A 11 40.47 -9.37 -1.06
CA MET A 11 41.62 -9.64 -1.93
C MET A 11 42.90 -9.87 -1.11
N GLY A 12 43.10 -9.11 -0.03
CA GLY A 12 44.19 -9.32 0.94
C GLY A 12 44.09 -10.67 1.65
N LEU A 13 42.90 -11.06 2.10
CA LEU A 13 42.64 -12.37 2.71
C LEU A 13 42.91 -13.51 1.72
N ARG A 14 42.41 -13.41 0.48
CA ARG A 14 42.65 -14.39 -0.57
C ARG A 14 44.14 -14.58 -0.86
N ASN A 15 44.91 -13.49 -0.92
CA ASN A 15 46.34 -13.56 -1.18
C ASN A 15 47.11 -14.18 0.00
N SER A 16 46.71 -13.85 1.24
CA SER A 16 47.33 -14.37 2.46
C SER A 16 46.97 -15.83 2.76
N PHE A 17 45.74 -16.24 2.41
CA PHE A 17 45.16 -17.54 2.71
C PHE A 17 44.67 -18.24 1.43
N SER A 18 45.55 -18.35 0.44
CA SER A 18 45.24 -18.90 -0.89
C SER A 18 44.77 -20.36 -0.92
N LYS A 19 44.80 -21.06 0.22
CA LYS A 19 44.29 -22.43 0.40
C LYS A 19 42.87 -22.48 0.97
N GLU A 20 42.38 -21.39 1.53
CA GLU A 20 41.02 -21.29 2.08
C GLU A 20 40.05 -20.89 0.96
N ARG A 21 39.14 -21.84 0.65
CA ARG A 21 38.16 -21.72 -0.42
C ARG A 21 37.25 -20.50 -0.27
N ASP A 22 36.77 -20.27 0.95
CA ASP A 22 35.74 -19.29 1.25
C ASP A 22 36.16 -17.90 0.77
N TYR A 23 37.42 -17.52 0.95
CA TYR A 23 37.92 -16.21 0.51
C TYR A 23 37.94 -16.01 -1.00
N GLU A 24 38.03 -17.07 -1.80
CA GLU A 24 37.91 -16.95 -3.26
C GLU A 24 36.47 -16.55 -3.62
N PHE A 25 35.48 -17.28 -3.10
CA PHE A 25 34.07 -17.03 -3.39
C PHE A 25 33.54 -15.75 -2.73
N TRP A 26 34.05 -15.38 -1.56
CA TRP A 26 33.77 -14.06 -0.97
C TRP A 26 34.28 -12.94 -1.87
N ASN A 27 35.45 -13.10 -2.49
CA ASN A 27 35.96 -12.09 -3.42
C ASN A 27 35.11 -12.00 -4.70
N ILE A 28 34.61 -13.13 -5.22
CA ILE A 28 33.65 -13.16 -6.34
C ILE A 28 32.37 -12.42 -5.94
N LEU A 29 31.78 -12.78 -4.80
CA LEU A 29 30.57 -12.17 -4.27
C LEU A 29 30.74 -10.67 -4.08
N MET A 30 31.84 -10.19 -3.52
CA MET A 30 32.05 -8.76 -3.33
C MET A 30 32.16 -8.01 -4.66
N CYS A 31 32.80 -8.59 -5.67
CA CYS A 31 32.83 -8.00 -7.02
C CYS A 31 31.41 -7.95 -7.62
N TYR A 32 30.61 -9.00 -7.42
CA TYR A 32 29.20 -9.04 -7.84
C TYR A 32 28.34 -7.98 -7.12
N LEU A 33 28.44 -7.87 -5.79
CA LEU A 33 27.68 -6.88 -5.02
C LEU A 33 28.04 -5.45 -5.43
N ILE A 34 29.30 -5.16 -5.78
CA ILE A 34 29.71 -3.86 -6.32
C ILE A 34 29.08 -3.60 -7.69
N HIS A 35 29.06 -4.61 -8.57
CA HIS A 35 28.40 -4.50 -9.88
C HIS A 35 26.90 -4.16 -9.75
N MET A 36 26.23 -4.75 -8.76
CA MET A 36 24.80 -4.54 -8.50
C MET A 36 24.46 -3.22 -7.83
N GLN A 37 25.44 -2.41 -7.39
CA GLN A 37 25.16 -1.11 -6.76
C GLN A 37 24.93 -0.05 -7.84
N PRO A 38 23.70 0.49 -7.97
CA PRO A 38 23.39 1.51 -8.98
C PRO A 38 24.09 2.85 -8.71
N ASP A 39 24.47 3.10 -7.45
CA ASP A 39 25.10 4.36 -7.01
C ASP A 39 26.56 4.52 -7.47
N LEU A 40 27.17 3.46 -7.99
CA LEU A 40 28.56 3.47 -8.43
C LEU A 40 28.67 3.83 -9.91
N PRO A 41 29.77 4.48 -10.35
CA PRO A 41 29.98 4.77 -11.77
C PRO A 41 29.89 3.50 -12.63
N ASP A 42 29.23 3.59 -13.79
CA ASP A 42 29.03 2.43 -14.69
C ASP A 42 30.33 1.77 -15.11
N LYS A 43 31.41 2.54 -15.24
CA LYS A 43 32.76 2.02 -15.53
C LYS A 43 33.23 1.05 -14.44
N ASP A 44 33.02 1.40 -13.18
CA ASP A 44 33.40 0.57 -12.04
C ASP A 44 32.49 -0.66 -11.96
N ARG A 45 31.17 -0.47 -12.08
CA ARG A 45 30.20 -1.57 -12.09
C ARG A 45 30.50 -2.60 -13.17
N THR A 46 30.84 -2.15 -14.38
CA THR A 46 31.17 -3.02 -15.52
C THR A 46 32.50 -3.75 -15.29
N LEU A 47 33.51 -3.05 -14.78
CA LEU A 47 34.82 -3.63 -14.44
C LEU A 47 34.68 -4.76 -13.41
N PHE A 48 33.93 -4.50 -12.33
CA PHE A 48 33.74 -5.47 -11.25
C PHE A 48 32.82 -6.63 -11.66
N GLY A 49 31.80 -6.36 -12.48
CA GLY A 49 30.98 -7.42 -13.09
C GLY A 49 31.83 -8.35 -13.96
N THR A 50 32.69 -7.79 -14.82
CA THR A 50 33.62 -8.56 -15.66
C THR A 50 34.59 -9.40 -14.83
N LEU A 51 35.09 -8.84 -13.72
CA LEU A 51 36.00 -9.56 -12.82
C LEU A 51 35.29 -10.73 -12.12
N ALA A 52 34.10 -10.51 -11.58
CA ALA A 52 33.28 -11.56 -10.96
C ALA A 52 33.00 -12.69 -11.95
N TYR A 53 32.56 -12.34 -13.17
CA TYR A 53 32.31 -13.29 -14.25
C TYR A 53 33.54 -14.14 -14.59
N ARG A 54 34.70 -13.51 -14.83
CA ARG A 54 35.94 -14.25 -15.15
C ARG A 54 36.38 -15.19 -14.03
N MET A 55 36.24 -14.75 -12.78
CA MET A 55 36.63 -15.55 -11.62
C MET A 55 35.73 -16.76 -11.43
N ILE A 56 34.41 -16.58 -11.52
CA ILE A 56 33.45 -17.68 -11.33
C ILE A 56 33.40 -18.62 -12.53
N SER A 57 33.66 -18.13 -13.75
CA SER A 57 33.86 -18.97 -14.95
C SER A 57 35.04 -19.92 -14.76
N LYS A 58 36.17 -19.40 -14.27
CA LYS A 58 37.35 -20.23 -13.97
C LYS A 58 37.07 -21.27 -12.87
N ALA A 59 36.20 -20.94 -11.91
CA ALA A 59 35.78 -21.88 -10.89
C ALA A 59 34.87 -23.00 -11.46
N ALA A 60 34.04 -22.69 -12.45
CA ALA A 60 33.23 -23.67 -13.17
C ALA A 60 34.08 -24.61 -14.05
N GLU A 61 35.09 -24.08 -14.75
CA GLU A 61 36.02 -24.88 -15.56
C GLU A 61 36.83 -25.88 -14.71
N ALA A 62 37.07 -25.57 -13.44
CA ALA A 62 37.86 -26.40 -12.54
C ALA A 62 37.08 -27.58 -11.92
N ILE A 63 35.77 -27.72 -12.22
CA ILE A 63 34.94 -28.84 -11.73
C ILE A 63 35.48 -30.16 -12.29
N PRO A 64 35.85 -31.14 -11.45
CA PRO A 64 36.33 -32.44 -11.92
C PRO A 64 35.27 -33.20 -12.72
N MET A 65 35.66 -33.75 -13.86
CA MET A 65 34.77 -34.54 -14.73
C MET A 65 34.50 -35.96 -14.18
N ASN A 66 35.33 -36.47 -13.26
CA ASN A 66 35.21 -37.82 -12.67
C ASN A 66 35.46 -37.80 -11.15
N ASP A 67 34.76 -38.65 -10.40
CA ASP A 67 34.85 -38.75 -8.92
C ASP A 67 36.26 -39.10 -8.39
N ALA A 68 37.14 -39.64 -9.24
CA ALA A 68 38.49 -40.07 -8.88
C ALA A 68 39.55 -38.96 -8.96
N GLN A 69 39.25 -37.79 -9.54
CA GLN A 69 40.20 -36.68 -9.61
C GLN A 69 40.00 -35.73 -8.43
N ALA A 70 40.92 -35.82 -7.46
CA ALA A 70 41.00 -34.85 -6.38
C ALA A 70 41.21 -33.44 -6.98
N SER A 71 40.17 -32.61 -6.88
CA SER A 71 40.20 -31.20 -7.25
C SER A 71 41.39 -30.50 -6.61
N SER A 72 42.02 -29.55 -7.31
CA SER A 72 42.90 -28.57 -6.65
C SER A 72 42.10 -27.91 -5.51
N PRO A 73 42.55 -28.05 -4.25
CA PRO A 73 41.74 -27.65 -3.11
C PRO A 73 41.50 -26.14 -3.16
N GLY A 74 40.23 -25.73 -3.29
CA GLY A 74 39.80 -24.36 -3.03
C GLY A 74 39.32 -23.51 -4.20
N LYS A 75 39.32 -23.98 -5.46
CA LYS A 75 38.94 -23.13 -6.62
C LYS A 75 37.76 -23.60 -7.46
N ALA A 76 37.40 -24.89 -7.43
CA ALA A 76 36.36 -25.48 -8.29
C ALA A 76 35.00 -25.50 -7.59
N ILE A 77 33.89 -25.14 -8.24
CA ILE A 77 32.53 -25.19 -7.63
C ILE A 77 32.25 -26.57 -6.99
N SER A 78 31.78 -26.57 -5.74
CA SER A 78 31.56 -27.77 -4.92
C SER A 78 30.29 -27.75 -4.06
N GLU A 79 29.69 -26.58 -3.85
CA GLU A 79 28.48 -26.38 -3.04
C GLU A 79 27.32 -25.77 -3.87
N PRO A 80 26.05 -26.08 -3.57
CA PRO A 80 24.90 -25.52 -4.30
C PRO A 80 24.83 -23.98 -4.28
N GLU A 81 25.19 -23.33 -3.18
CA GLU A 81 25.21 -21.86 -3.07
C GLU A 81 26.20 -21.20 -4.06
N GLU A 82 27.26 -21.91 -4.44
CA GLU A 82 28.22 -21.43 -5.43
C GLU A 82 27.67 -21.55 -6.86
N ILE A 83 26.78 -22.53 -7.11
CA ILE A 83 25.99 -22.61 -8.34
C ILE A 83 25.04 -21.41 -8.40
N ALA A 84 24.36 -21.08 -7.29
CA ALA A 84 23.51 -19.90 -7.21
C ALA A 84 24.29 -18.61 -7.47
N LEU A 85 25.46 -18.45 -6.86
CA LEU A 85 26.34 -17.30 -7.12
C LEU A 85 26.79 -17.24 -8.59
N LEU A 86 27.13 -18.38 -9.20
CA LEU A 86 27.46 -18.44 -10.63
C LEU A 86 26.29 -17.96 -11.49
N ALA A 87 25.10 -18.51 -11.28
CA ALA A 87 23.92 -18.16 -12.04
C ALA A 87 23.59 -16.66 -11.90
N GLN A 88 23.63 -16.14 -10.67
CA GLN A 88 23.42 -14.70 -10.40
C GLN A 88 24.42 -13.81 -11.15
N VAL A 89 25.72 -14.13 -11.10
CA VAL A 89 26.76 -13.35 -11.78
C VAL A 89 26.62 -13.42 -13.29
N PHE A 90 26.42 -14.61 -13.85
CA PHE A 90 26.30 -14.77 -15.29
C PHE A 90 25.05 -14.06 -15.81
N ASN A 91 23.92 -14.22 -15.11
CA ASN A 91 22.67 -13.60 -15.51
C ASN A 91 22.76 -12.06 -15.46
N SER A 92 23.36 -11.49 -14.41
CA SER A 92 23.47 -10.02 -14.28
C SER A 92 24.47 -9.38 -15.24
N THR A 93 25.48 -10.13 -15.69
CA THR A 93 26.55 -9.64 -16.58
C THR A 93 26.25 -9.87 -18.07
N GLY A 94 25.06 -10.36 -18.41
CA GLY A 94 24.63 -10.58 -19.80
C GLY A 94 25.06 -11.91 -20.41
N HIS A 95 25.52 -12.87 -19.59
CA HIS A 95 25.96 -14.21 -20.03
C HIS A 95 24.92 -15.29 -19.71
N VAL A 96 23.63 -14.93 -19.70
CA VAL A 96 22.51 -15.81 -19.29
C VAL A 96 22.50 -17.14 -20.05
N GLY A 97 22.76 -17.12 -21.36
CA GLY A 97 22.81 -18.33 -22.19
C GLY A 97 23.94 -19.29 -21.83
N GLU A 98 25.03 -18.81 -21.22
CA GLU A 98 26.07 -19.68 -20.66
C GLU A 98 25.60 -20.34 -19.36
N THR A 99 24.84 -19.62 -18.53
CA THR A 99 24.21 -20.20 -17.33
C THR A 99 23.32 -21.38 -17.69
N VAL A 100 22.45 -21.19 -18.68
CA VAL A 100 21.53 -22.23 -19.17
C VAL A 100 22.31 -23.48 -19.61
N LYS A 101 23.36 -23.31 -20.42
CA LYS A 101 24.21 -24.43 -20.87
C LYS A 101 24.89 -25.16 -19.71
N LEU A 102 25.40 -24.42 -18.73
CA LEU A 102 26.08 -24.99 -17.57
C LEU A 102 25.11 -25.79 -16.69
N LEU A 103 23.93 -25.23 -16.40
CA LEU A 103 22.91 -25.87 -15.55
C LEU A 103 22.23 -27.07 -16.22
N GLN A 104 22.26 -27.18 -17.56
CA GLN A 104 21.86 -28.41 -18.26
C GLN A 104 23.02 -29.41 -18.41
N GLY A 105 24.26 -28.93 -18.34
CA GLY A 105 25.47 -29.72 -18.52
C GLY A 105 25.73 -30.71 -17.37
N GLN A 106 26.48 -31.77 -17.67
CA GLN A 106 26.79 -32.85 -16.72
C GLN A 106 27.53 -32.38 -15.45
N SER A 107 28.17 -31.20 -15.50
CA SER A 107 28.92 -30.63 -14.37
C SER A 107 28.02 -30.01 -13.30
N LEU A 108 26.92 -29.34 -13.68
CA LEU A 108 26.11 -28.53 -12.76
C LEU A 108 24.60 -28.82 -12.81
N ASN A 109 24.14 -29.76 -13.63
CA ASN A 109 22.74 -30.17 -13.64
C ASN A 109 22.29 -30.85 -12.34
N MET A 110 20.98 -31.08 -12.22
CA MET A 110 20.35 -31.66 -11.03
C MET A 110 20.89 -33.05 -10.65
N ALA A 111 21.45 -33.80 -11.62
CA ALA A 111 22.05 -35.11 -11.39
C ALA A 111 23.56 -35.04 -11.09
N SER A 112 24.19 -33.87 -11.23
CA SER A 112 25.62 -33.70 -11.05
C SER A 112 26.04 -33.90 -9.59
N ARG A 113 27.34 -34.09 -9.35
CA ARG A 113 27.89 -34.27 -7.99
C ARG A 113 27.46 -33.15 -7.04
N VAL A 114 27.42 -31.91 -7.51
CA VAL A 114 27.06 -30.74 -6.70
C VAL A 114 25.56 -30.49 -6.77
N GLY A 115 24.95 -30.54 -7.96
CA GLY A 115 23.54 -30.24 -8.15
C GLY A 115 22.61 -31.19 -7.41
N LYS A 116 22.95 -32.49 -7.31
CA LYS A 116 22.14 -33.48 -6.59
C LYS A 116 22.00 -33.24 -5.09
N ARG A 117 22.82 -32.35 -4.52
CA ARG A 117 22.74 -31.96 -3.11
C ARG A 117 21.59 -31.00 -2.84
N ASP A 118 21.17 -30.23 -3.85
CA ASP A 118 19.98 -29.38 -3.84
C ASP A 118 19.43 -29.24 -5.27
N PRO A 119 18.73 -30.28 -5.77
CA PRO A 119 18.23 -30.29 -7.14
C PRO A 119 17.15 -29.21 -7.35
N GLN A 120 16.41 -28.84 -6.30
CA GLN A 120 15.35 -27.85 -6.38
C GLN A 120 15.89 -26.43 -6.57
N LEU A 121 17.01 -26.10 -5.92
CA LEU A 121 17.72 -24.85 -6.20
C LEU A 121 18.21 -24.81 -7.64
N VAL A 122 18.84 -25.88 -8.14
CA VAL A 122 19.34 -25.96 -9.52
C VAL A 122 18.20 -25.81 -10.53
N LEU A 123 17.06 -26.48 -10.31
CA LEU A 123 15.87 -26.34 -11.12
C LEU A 123 15.37 -24.89 -11.15
N SER A 124 15.28 -24.25 -9.98
CA SER A 124 14.81 -22.86 -9.87
C SER A 124 15.71 -21.91 -10.65
N LEU A 125 17.04 -22.05 -10.50
CA LEU A 125 18.03 -21.26 -11.24
C LEU A 125 17.95 -21.51 -12.75
N LEU A 126 17.73 -22.76 -13.17
CA LEU A 126 17.60 -23.11 -14.57
C LEU A 126 16.35 -22.46 -15.19
N LEU A 127 15.19 -22.54 -14.53
CA LEU A 127 13.95 -21.91 -15.00
C LEU A 127 14.10 -20.38 -15.08
N GLU A 128 14.66 -19.73 -14.05
CA GLU A 128 14.93 -18.29 -14.04
C GLU A 128 15.88 -17.88 -15.17
N SER A 129 16.95 -18.65 -15.40
CA SER A 129 17.92 -18.39 -16.47
C SER A 129 17.33 -18.63 -17.86
N LEU A 130 16.48 -19.64 -18.05
CA LEU A 130 15.79 -19.90 -19.32
C LEU A 130 14.81 -18.76 -19.65
N GLU A 131 14.09 -18.26 -18.65
CA GLU A 131 13.20 -17.11 -18.84
C GLU A 131 13.99 -15.84 -19.17
N ALA A 132 15.11 -15.60 -18.47
CA ALA A 132 15.94 -14.42 -18.67
C ALA A 132 16.79 -14.48 -19.95
N SER A 133 17.09 -15.65 -20.51
CA SER A 133 17.87 -15.79 -21.74
C SER A 133 17.06 -15.51 -23.00
N GLU A 134 15.72 -15.52 -22.87
CA GLU A 134 14.77 -15.42 -23.98
C GLU A 134 14.99 -16.48 -25.08
N GLN A 135 15.66 -17.58 -24.77
CA GLN A 135 15.87 -18.71 -25.68
C GLN A 135 14.64 -19.63 -25.65
N TRP A 136 13.53 -19.15 -26.21
CA TRP A 136 12.20 -19.76 -26.02
C TRP A 136 12.10 -21.21 -26.52
N ASP A 137 12.71 -21.55 -27.66
CA ASP A 137 12.66 -22.93 -28.18
C ASP A 137 13.39 -23.92 -27.24
N GLU A 138 14.50 -23.48 -26.64
CA GLU A 138 15.26 -24.26 -25.66
C GLU A 138 14.49 -24.38 -24.33
N ALA A 139 13.93 -23.27 -23.84
CA ALA A 139 13.09 -23.26 -22.63
C ALA A 139 11.88 -24.19 -22.77
N PHE A 140 11.21 -24.16 -23.93
CA PHE A 140 10.08 -25.02 -24.20
C PHE A 140 10.46 -26.50 -24.15
N LYS A 141 11.57 -26.87 -24.81
CA LYS A 141 12.07 -28.25 -24.83
C LYS A 141 12.43 -28.73 -23.43
N VAL A 142 13.19 -27.94 -22.67
CA VAL A 142 13.62 -28.31 -21.30
C VAL A 142 12.41 -28.50 -20.41
N CYS A 143 11.45 -27.58 -20.43
CA CYS A 143 10.22 -27.74 -19.65
C CYS A 143 9.42 -28.97 -20.09
N GLN A 144 9.36 -29.26 -21.40
CA GLN A 144 8.68 -30.45 -21.89
C GLN A 144 9.33 -31.75 -21.43
N ASP A 145 10.66 -31.83 -21.45
CA ASP A 145 11.42 -32.98 -20.95
C ASP A 145 11.18 -33.16 -19.44
N LEU A 146 11.19 -32.08 -18.65
CA LEU A 146 10.87 -32.12 -17.22
C LEU A 146 9.45 -32.62 -16.96
N LEU A 147 8.46 -32.11 -17.68
CA LEU A 147 7.04 -32.49 -17.51
C LEU A 147 6.73 -33.93 -17.94
N SER A 148 7.64 -34.58 -18.68
CA SER A 148 7.53 -36.02 -18.98
C SER A 148 7.71 -36.91 -17.74
N GLU A 149 8.35 -36.37 -16.69
CA GLU A 149 8.54 -37.07 -15.43
C GLU A 149 7.47 -36.64 -14.42
N SER A 150 6.83 -37.63 -13.76
CA SER A 150 5.68 -37.37 -12.87
C SER A 150 6.01 -36.48 -11.67
N GLU A 151 7.27 -36.42 -11.24
CA GLU A 151 7.70 -35.62 -10.10
C GLU A 151 7.60 -34.11 -10.34
N TYR A 152 7.77 -33.66 -11.59
CA TYR A 152 7.77 -32.24 -11.96
C TYR A 152 6.39 -31.73 -12.41
N GLN A 153 5.44 -32.63 -12.70
CA GLN A 153 4.12 -32.27 -13.22
C GLN A 153 3.28 -31.41 -12.26
N SER A 154 3.59 -31.40 -10.96
CA SER A 154 2.89 -30.58 -9.97
C SER A 154 3.48 -29.18 -9.78
N ASP A 155 4.60 -28.84 -10.44
CA ASP A 155 5.28 -27.55 -10.29
C ASP A 155 4.74 -26.50 -11.29
N ASP A 156 3.95 -25.55 -10.77
CA ASP A 156 3.36 -24.46 -11.57
C ASP A 156 4.42 -23.63 -12.31
N ARG A 157 5.66 -23.53 -11.80
CA ARG A 157 6.72 -22.71 -12.43
C ARG A 157 7.14 -23.30 -13.77
N ILE A 158 7.20 -24.63 -13.87
CA ILE A 158 7.55 -25.33 -15.10
C ILE A 158 6.45 -25.15 -16.14
N TRP A 159 5.18 -25.34 -15.75
CA TRP A 159 4.04 -25.10 -16.63
C TRP A 159 3.95 -23.67 -17.12
N ASN A 160 4.14 -22.68 -16.24
CA ASN A 160 4.11 -21.27 -16.60
C ASN A 160 5.21 -20.91 -17.62
N LEU A 161 6.44 -21.37 -17.39
CA LEU A 161 7.53 -21.14 -18.35
C LEU A 161 7.32 -21.91 -19.66
N TRP A 162 6.78 -23.12 -19.61
CA TRP A 162 6.42 -23.92 -20.78
C TRP A 162 5.36 -23.21 -21.65
N LEU A 163 4.30 -22.66 -21.05
CA LEU A 163 3.30 -21.88 -21.77
C LEU A 163 3.88 -20.59 -22.36
N LYS A 164 4.66 -19.85 -21.55
CA LYS A 164 5.29 -18.59 -21.98
C LYS A 164 6.23 -18.82 -23.16
N SER A 165 7.12 -19.81 -23.06
CA SER A 165 8.08 -20.17 -24.10
C SER A 165 7.38 -20.63 -25.37
N ARG A 166 6.33 -21.44 -25.27
CA ARG A 166 5.51 -21.83 -26.42
C ARG A 166 4.96 -20.62 -27.16
N SER A 167 4.37 -19.65 -26.45
CA SER A 167 3.77 -18.46 -27.07
C SER A 167 4.77 -17.57 -27.83
N LYS A 168 6.07 -17.77 -27.59
CA LYS A 168 7.18 -17.00 -28.17
C LYS A 168 8.07 -17.81 -29.12
N SER A 169 7.85 -19.13 -29.23
CA SER A 169 8.68 -20.03 -30.05
C SER A 169 8.41 -19.87 -31.55
N SER A 170 9.45 -20.07 -32.37
CA SER A 170 9.41 -19.71 -33.81
C SER A 170 8.90 -20.85 -34.72
N GLY A 171 8.70 -22.06 -34.19
CA GLY A 171 8.26 -23.24 -34.95
C GLY A 171 6.82 -23.65 -34.64
N ALA A 172 5.84 -23.20 -35.43
CA ALA A 172 4.43 -23.53 -35.20
C ALA A 172 4.04 -24.98 -35.59
N ASP A 173 4.73 -25.57 -36.58
CA ASP A 173 4.31 -26.86 -37.14
C ASP A 173 4.69 -28.05 -36.24
N GLY A 174 3.67 -28.66 -35.60
CA GLY A 174 3.79 -29.90 -34.83
C GLY A 174 4.04 -29.74 -33.32
N LEU A 175 4.34 -28.54 -32.84
CA LEU A 175 4.42 -28.26 -31.39
C LEU A 175 3.04 -28.34 -30.73
N GLU A 176 1.99 -27.86 -31.41
CA GLU A 176 0.63 -27.86 -30.86
C GLU A 176 0.11 -29.26 -30.56
N ALA A 177 0.33 -30.23 -31.45
CA ALA A 177 -0.11 -31.60 -31.28
C ALA A 177 0.58 -32.25 -30.07
N LYS A 178 1.90 -32.10 -29.93
CA LYS A 178 2.67 -32.63 -28.80
C LYS A 178 2.29 -31.96 -27.48
N SER A 179 2.02 -30.65 -27.51
CA SER A 179 1.55 -29.91 -26.33
C SER A 179 0.18 -30.38 -25.86
N LYS A 180 -0.75 -30.61 -26.79
CA LYS A 180 -2.08 -31.14 -26.48
C LYS A 180 -1.97 -32.57 -25.91
N GLU A 181 -1.20 -33.44 -26.54
CA GLU A 181 -0.97 -34.82 -26.09
C GLU A 181 -0.39 -34.88 -24.67
N LEU A 182 0.62 -34.05 -24.36
CA LEU A 182 1.20 -33.97 -23.02
C LEU A 182 0.15 -33.55 -21.98
N LEU A 183 -0.60 -32.47 -22.27
CA LEU A 183 -1.63 -31.96 -21.34
C LEU A 183 -2.75 -32.99 -21.13
N GLU A 184 -3.23 -33.63 -22.18
CA GLU A 184 -4.26 -34.68 -22.10
C GLU A 184 -3.78 -35.87 -21.26
N SER A 185 -2.54 -36.32 -21.49
CA SER A 185 -1.90 -37.40 -20.73
C SER A 185 -1.80 -37.07 -19.23
N VAL A 186 -1.29 -35.88 -18.89
CA VAL A 186 -1.12 -35.48 -17.48
C VAL A 186 -2.48 -35.21 -16.81
N CYS A 187 -3.42 -34.54 -17.48
CA CYS A 187 -4.77 -34.28 -16.94
C CYS A 187 -5.60 -35.56 -16.71
N SER A 188 -5.27 -36.64 -17.42
CA SER A 188 -5.87 -37.97 -17.23
C SER A 188 -5.31 -38.73 -16.02
N THR A 189 -4.19 -38.27 -15.45
CA THR A 189 -3.55 -38.91 -14.29
C THR A 189 -4.40 -38.74 -13.03
N ARG A 190 -4.34 -39.72 -12.10
CA ARG A 190 -5.04 -39.70 -10.81
C ARG A 190 -4.05 -39.96 -9.66
N PRO A 191 -4.06 -39.16 -8.57
CA PRO A 191 -4.94 -38.01 -8.29
C PRO A 191 -4.73 -36.86 -9.27
N ILE A 192 -5.74 -35.99 -9.41
CA ILE A 192 -5.75 -34.91 -10.40
C ILE A 192 -4.62 -33.91 -10.10
N VAL A 193 -3.84 -33.59 -11.15
CA VAL A 193 -2.75 -32.63 -11.08
C VAL A 193 -3.30 -31.23 -11.37
N ARG A 194 -3.53 -30.43 -10.32
CA ARG A 194 -4.07 -29.05 -10.42
C ARG A 194 -3.28 -28.19 -11.42
N ALA A 195 -1.94 -28.20 -11.32
CA ALA A 195 -1.03 -27.41 -12.16
C ALA A 195 -1.24 -27.65 -13.67
N ALA A 196 -1.39 -28.91 -14.07
CA ALA A 196 -1.61 -29.30 -15.47
C ALA A 196 -2.97 -28.82 -16.00
N TYR A 197 -4.02 -28.87 -15.17
CA TYR A 197 -5.33 -28.31 -15.55
C TYR A 197 -5.27 -26.80 -15.70
N LEU A 198 -4.61 -26.08 -14.79
CA LEU A 198 -4.40 -24.64 -14.92
C LEU A 198 -3.64 -24.32 -16.21
N ALA A 199 -2.65 -25.13 -16.56
CA ALA A 199 -1.92 -24.99 -17.81
C ALA A 199 -2.80 -25.23 -19.04
N LYS A 200 -3.66 -26.25 -19.02
CA LYS A 200 -4.65 -26.55 -20.08
C LYS A 200 -5.64 -25.40 -20.25
N LEU A 201 -6.19 -24.88 -19.15
CA LEU A 201 -7.10 -23.73 -19.15
C LEU A 201 -6.44 -22.47 -19.72
N ASN A 202 -5.22 -22.15 -19.26
CA ASN A 202 -4.47 -20.98 -19.76
C ASN A 202 -4.14 -21.09 -21.24
N LEU A 203 -3.90 -22.31 -21.73
CA LEU A 203 -3.66 -22.52 -23.14
C LEU A 203 -4.91 -22.22 -23.99
N GLN A 204 -6.04 -22.77 -23.60
CA GLN A 204 -7.30 -22.64 -24.33
C GLN A 204 -7.85 -21.20 -24.31
N GLN A 205 -7.50 -20.39 -23.30
CA GLN A 205 -7.87 -18.96 -23.23
C GLN A 205 -7.28 -18.09 -24.36
N SER A 206 -6.23 -18.55 -25.03
CA SER A 206 -5.50 -17.74 -26.03
C SER A 206 -6.10 -17.78 -27.44
N GLN A 207 -7.17 -18.54 -27.65
CA GLN A 207 -7.72 -18.87 -28.96
C GLN A 207 -9.25 -18.59 -28.98
N ASN A 208 -9.75 -17.99 -30.07
CA ASN A 208 -11.07 -17.34 -30.13
C ASN A 208 -12.04 -18.01 -31.13
N ASP A 209 -11.77 -19.25 -31.58
CA ASP A 209 -12.64 -19.99 -32.49
C ASP A 209 -13.78 -20.72 -31.75
N GLY A 210 -14.90 -20.99 -32.42
CA GLY A 210 -16.10 -21.58 -31.82
C GLY A 210 -15.88 -23.00 -31.29
N ALA A 211 -15.05 -23.82 -31.96
CA ALA A 211 -14.70 -25.16 -31.47
C ALA A 211 -13.83 -25.12 -30.20
N GLU A 212 -13.06 -24.04 -30.02
CA GLU A 212 -12.14 -23.86 -28.90
C GLU A 212 -12.89 -23.43 -27.63
N GLN A 213 -14.05 -22.77 -27.79
CA GLN A 213 -14.97 -22.42 -26.70
C GLN A 213 -15.64 -23.66 -26.08
N ASP A 214 -16.03 -24.65 -26.90
CA ASP A 214 -16.54 -25.94 -26.41
C ASP A 214 -15.47 -26.70 -25.61
N ASP A 215 -14.23 -26.73 -26.10
CA ASP A 215 -13.09 -27.37 -25.43
C ASP A 215 -12.71 -26.68 -24.09
N LEU A 216 -12.73 -25.35 -24.06
CA LEU A 216 -12.50 -24.56 -22.84
C LEU A 216 -13.62 -24.81 -21.83
N LEU A 217 -14.87 -24.76 -22.27
CA LEU A 217 -16.03 -25.06 -21.43
C LEU A 217 -15.92 -26.45 -20.82
N GLU A 218 -15.58 -27.48 -21.59
CA GLU A 218 -15.44 -28.84 -21.08
C GLU A 218 -14.34 -28.94 -20.03
N THR A 219 -13.21 -28.27 -20.26
CA THR A 219 -12.11 -28.25 -19.30
C THR A 219 -12.49 -27.51 -18.01
N CYS A 220 -13.26 -26.41 -18.10
CA CYS A 220 -13.81 -25.73 -16.93
C CYS A 220 -14.74 -26.66 -16.13
N LYS A 221 -15.57 -27.48 -16.79
CA LYS A 221 -16.44 -28.46 -16.12
C LYS A 221 -15.64 -29.52 -15.39
N GLU A 222 -14.69 -30.16 -16.08
CA GLU A 222 -13.83 -31.20 -15.49
C GLU A 222 -13.10 -30.66 -14.24
N TYR A 223 -12.57 -29.43 -14.33
CA TYR A 223 -11.92 -28.77 -13.22
C TYR A 223 -12.88 -28.47 -12.06
N PHE A 224 -14.06 -27.93 -12.37
CA PHE A 224 -15.08 -27.65 -11.37
C PHE A 224 -15.52 -28.92 -10.65
N GLU A 225 -15.82 -30.01 -11.36
CA GLU A 225 -16.18 -31.30 -10.75
C GLU A 225 -15.08 -31.82 -9.81
N ALA A 226 -13.82 -31.64 -10.19
CA ALA A 226 -12.67 -32.06 -9.40
C ALA A 226 -12.46 -31.22 -8.12
N PHE A 227 -12.72 -29.92 -8.19
CA PHE A 227 -12.30 -28.96 -7.16
C PHE A 227 -13.42 -28.10 -6.56
N SER A 228 -14.70 -28.30 -6.92
CA SER A 228 -15.85 -27.52 -6.44
C SER A 228 -15.97 -27.45 -4.91
N SER A 229 -15.49 -28.48 -4.22
CA SER A 229 -15.43 -28.55 -2.76
C SER A 229 -14.24 -27.77 -2.13
N LYS A 230 -13.43 -27.08 -2.93
CA LYS A 230 -12.22 -26.36 -2.50
C LYS A 230 -12.40 -24.86 -2.68
N GLY A 231 -11.99 -24.08 -1.68
CA GLY A 231 -12.12 -22.62 -1.69
C GLY A 231 -11.41 -21.92 -2.85
N PHE A 232 -10.27 -22.47 -3.32
CA PHE A 232 -9.49 -21.93 -4.43
C PHE A 232 -10.12 -22.12 -5.82
N CYS A 233 -11.15 -22.97 -5.95
CA CYS A 233 -11.70 -23.35 -7.25
C CYS A 233 -12.20 -22.15 -8.07
N PHE A 234 -12.85 -21.20 -7.41
CA PHE A 234 -13.31 -19.98 -8.09
C PHE A 234 -12.14 -19.13 -8.59
N ASP A 235 -11.10 -18.95 -7.78
CA ASP A 235 -9.95 -18.12 -8.15
C ASP A 235 -9.19 -18.69 -9.34
N ASP A 236 -9.16 -20.01 -9.47
CA ASP A 236 -8.56 -20.72 -10.60
C ASP A 236 -9.41 -20.61 -11.88
N LEU A 237 -10.74 -20.61 -11.73
CA LEU A 237 -11.67 -20.57 -12.87
C LEU A 237 -12.09 -19.15 -13.30
N LYS A 238 -11.86 -18.13 -12.48
CA LYS A 238 -12.40 -16.77 -12.75
C LYS A 238 -11.93 -16.18 -14.08
N GLU A 239 -10.65 -16.30 -14.44
CA GLU A 239 -10.14 -15.80 -15.73
C GLU A 239 -10.57 -16.68 -16.91
N PRO A 240 -10.44 -18.02 -16.86
CA PRO A 240 -10.96 -18.89 -17.93
C PRO A 240 -12.44 -18.63 -18.24
N LEU A 241 -13.29 -18.51 -17.22
CA LEU A 241 -14.72 -18.31 -17.40
C LEU A 241 -15.08 -16.94 -18.00
N ARG A 242 -14.22 -15.92 -17.81
CA ARG A 242 -14.42 -14.60 -18.44
C ARG A 242 -14.13 -14.59 -19.94
N GLN A 243 -13.41 -15.59 -20.45
CA GLN A 243 -13.14 -15.75 -21.88
C GLN A 243 -14.21 -16.56 -22.60
N LEU A 244 -15.12 -17.21 -21.86
CA LEU A 244 -16.26 -17.89 -22.46
C LEU A 244 -17.24 -16.88 -23.06
N ASP A 245 -17.79 -17.19 -24.23
CA ASP A 245 -18.93 -16.45 -24.75
C ASP A 245 -20.18 -16.66 -23.88
N THR A 246 -21.21 -15.84 -24.07
CA THR A 246 -22.43 -15.90 -23.25
C THR A 246 -23.12 -17.27 -23.28
N PRO A 247 -23.33 -17.92 -24.46
CA PRO A 247 -23.90 -19.27 -24.51
C PRO A 247 -23.12 -20.32 -23.72
N HIS A 248 -21.80 -20.36 -23.83
CA HIS A 248 -20.97 -21.35 -23.13
C HIS A 248 -20.90 -21.06 -21.63
N PHE A 249 -20.79 -19.79 -21.26
CA PHE A 249 -20.86 -19.35 -19.86
C PHE A 249 -22.20 -19.75 -19.22
N ASP A 250 -23.33 -19.54 -19.90
CA ASP A 250 -24.66 -19.92 -19.42
C ASP A 250 -24.79 -21.44 -19.22
N ARG A 251 -24.22 -22.24 -20.12
CA ARG A 251 -24.14 -23.71 -19.96
C ARG A 251 -23.32 -24.09 -18.72
N PHE A 252 -22.18 -23.45 -18.48
CA PHE A 252 -21.38 -23.69 -17.28
C PHE A 252 -22.16 -23.33 -16.01
N LYS A 253 -22.86 -22.19 -16.02
CA LYS A 253 -23.67 -21.73 -14.88
C LYS A 253 -24.79 -22.71 -14.52
N GLN A 254 -25.42 -23.36 -15.51
CA GLN A 254 -26.42 -24.41 -15.27
C GLN A 254 -25.84 -25.60 -14.50
N ILE A 255 -24.56 -25.95 -14.74
CA ILE A 255 -23.88 -27.06 -14.05
C ILE A 255 -23.63 -26.70 -12.60
N VAL A 256 -23.12 -25.49 -12.34
CA VAL A 256 -22.92 -24.98 -10.98
C VAL A 256 -24.24 -24.95 -10.21
N SER A 257 -25.33 -24.50 -10.86
CA SER A 257 -26.68 -24.48 -10.26
C SER A 257 -27.23 -25.86 -9.94
N GLY A 258 -26.77 -26.91 -10.62
CA GLY A 258 -27.13 -28.30 -10.36
C GLY A 258 -26.41 -28.93 -9.15
N HIS A 259 -25.40 -28.26 -8.60
CA HIS A 259 -24.64 -28.76 -7.46
C HIS A 259 -25.24 -28.31 -6.13
N GLU A 260 -25.32 -29.24 -5.18
CA GLU A 260 -25.79 -28.97 -3.82
C GLU A 260 -24.65 -28.58 -2.88
N GLY A 261 -25.01 -27.90 -1.79
CA GLY A 261 -24.07 -27.52 -0.72
C GLY A 261 -23.65 -26.05 -0.76
N ASN A 262 -23.17 -25.56 0.38
CA ASN A 262 -22.89 -24.14 0.59
C ASN A 262 -21.76 -23.60 -0.28
N LEU A 263 -20.72 -24.41 -0.57
CA LEU A 263 -19.63 -23.98 -1.45
C LEU A 263 -20.05 -23.86 -2.91
N ALA A 264 -20.93 -24.73 -3.40
CA ALA A 264 -21.49 -24.62 -4.74
C ALA A 264 -22.37 -23.37 -4.87
N LYS A 265 -23.24 -23.13 -3.88
CA LYS A 265 -24.05 -21.89 -3.79
C LYS A 265 -23.17 -20.64 -3.72
N LEU A 266 -22.07 -20.68 -2.95
CA LEU A 266 -21.11 -19.58 -2.87
C LEU A 266 -20.38 -19.38 -4.21
N PHE A 267 -20.01 -20.44 -4.91
CA PHE A 267 -19.40 -20.35 -6.23
C PHE A 267 -20.37 -19.68 -7.22
N ASP A 268 -21.64 -20.08 -7.23
CA ASP A 268 -22.68 -19.44 -8.05
C ASP A 268 -22.84 -17.94 -7.71
N LEU A 269 -22.82 -17.57 -6.42
CA LEU A 269 -22.82 -16.17 -6.01
C LEU A 269 -21.60 -15.40 -6.54
N LYS A 270 -20.40 -15.98 -6.46
CA LYS A 270 -19.18 -15.35 -6.98
C LYS A 270 -19.26 -15.15 -8.50
N LEU A 271 -19.82 -16.11 -9.24
CA LEU A 271 -20.08 -15.97 -10.67
C LEU A 271 -21.13 -14.89 -10.97
N ALA A 272 -22.22 -14.87 -10.21
CA ALA A 272 -23.26 -13.87 -10.37
C ALA A 272 -22.70 -12.47 -10.11
N TYR A 273 -21.90 -12.27 -9.05
CA TYR A 273 -21.24 -10.99 -8.77
C TYR A 273 -20.24 -10.59 -9.86
N SER A 274 -19.42 -11.54 -10.31
CA SER A 274 -18.38 -11.29 -11.31
C SER A 274 -18.95 -10.85 -12.67
N THR A 275 -20.19 -11.23 -12.97
CA THR A 275 -20.89 -10.94 -14.23
C THR A 275 -21.90 -9.80 -14.18
N LEU A 276 -22.18 -9.22 -13.00
CA LEU A 276 -23.05 -8.04 -12.91
C LEU A 276 -22.53 -6.91 -13.83
N PRO A 277 -23.36 -6.25 -14.64
CA PRO A 277 -22.92 -5.09 -15.43
C PRO A 277 -22.34 -4.00 -14.52
N PRO A 278 -21.29 -3.24 -14.93
CA PRO A 278 -20.76 -2.14 -14.12
C PRO A 278 -21.84 -1.13 -13.72
N ASP A 279 -22.79 -0.88 -14.60
CA ASP A 279 -23.97 -0.01 -14.49
C ASP A 279 -25.25 -0.75 -14.02
N ALA A 280 -25.09 -1.90 -13.35
CA ALA A 280 -26.20 -2.67 -12.79
C ALA A 280 -27.18 -1.78 -12.01
N SER A 281 -28.48 -2.01 -12.19
CA SER A 281 -29.50 -1.18 -11.58
C SER A 281 -29.49 -1.32 -10.05
N ARG A 282 -30.06 -0.32 -9.37
CA ARG A 282 -30.24 -0.36 -7.91
C ARG A 282 -30.97 -1.64 -7.46
N SER A 283 -32.00 -2.07 -8.19
CA SER A 283 -32.76 -3.29 -7.88
C SER A 283 -31.87 -4.52 -7.99
N ASP A 284 -31.11 -4.67 -9.08
CA ASP A 284 -30.28 -5.86 -9.32
C ASP A 284 -29.21 -6.04 -8.23
N LEU A 285 -28.59 -4.93 -7.81
CA LEU A 285 -27.58 -4.93 -6.75
C LEU A 285 -28.18 -5.28 -5.38
N LEU A 286 -29.36 -4.74 -5.05
CA LEU A 286 -30.07 -5.08 -3.81
C LEU A 286 -30.54 -6.53 -3.81
N ASP A 287 -31.12 -7.02 -4.91
CA ASP A 287 -31.58 -8.40 -5.03
C ASP A 287 -30.40 -9.39 -4.99
N PHE A 288 -29.24 -9.02 -5.55
CA PHE A 288 -28.01 -9.77 -5.37
C PHE A 288 -27.57 -9.79 -3.90
N ALA A 289 -27.47 -8.63 -3.25
CA ALA A 289 -27.02 -8.52 -1.86
C ALA A 289 -27.93 -9.31 -0.91
N HIS A 290 -29.24 -9.25 -1.11
CA HIS A 290 -30.22 -10.02 -0.34
C HIS A 290 -29.99 -11.54 -0.50
N ARG A 291 -29.86 -12.05 -1.72
CA ARG A 291 -29.57 -13.47 -1.97
C ARG A 291 -28.24 -13.91 -1.34
N ALA A 292 -27.22 -13.06 -1.41
CA ALA A 292 -25.92 -13.33 -0.81
C ALA A 292 -26.02 -13.41 0.73
N LEU A 293 -26.77 -12.53 1.37
CA LEU A 293 -27.04 -12.60 2.81
C LEU A 293 -27.89 -13.80 3.22
N GLN A 294 -28.85 -14.24 2.41
CA GLN A 294 -29.60 -15.48 2.67
C GLN A 294 -28.68 -16.69 2.69
N ILE A 295 -27.74 -16.80 1.74
CA ILE A 295 -26.76 -17.88 1.73
C ILE A 295 -25.85 -17.78 2.97
N TYR A 296 -25.38 -16.58 3.31
CA TYR A 296 -24.63 -16.35 4.55
C TYR A 296 -25.41 -16.85 5.77
N GLN A 297 -26.67 -16.44 5.93
CA GLN A 297 -27.56 -16.85 7.02
C GLN A 297 -27.67 -18.37 7.12
N THR A 298 -28.00 -19.05 6.02
CA THR A 298 -28.11 -20.53 6.00
C THR A 298 -26.80 -21.23 6.35
N SER A 299 -25.66 -20.65 5.95
CA SER A 299 -24.32 -21.19 6.24
C SER A 299 -23.87 -21.02 7.70
N LEU A 300 -24.61 -20.27 8.52
CA LEU A 300 -24.36 -20.18 9.96
C LEU A 300 -24.75 -21.47 10.68
N SER A 301 -25.79 -22.16 10.18
CA SER A 301 -26.27 -23.44 10.72
C SER A 301 -25.76 -24.65 9.96
N GLU A 302 -25.34 -24.47 8.71
CA GLU A 302 -24.92 -25.56 7.81
C GLU A 302 -23.43 -25.48 7.47
N SER A 303 -22.73 -26.61 7.51
CA SER A 303 -21.31 -26.70 7.16
C SER A 303 -21.07 -26.94 5.67
N PRO A 304 -20.05 -26.34 5.03
CA PRO A 304 -19.15 -25.35 5.61
C PRO A 304 -19.79 -23.95 5.63
N SER A 305 -19.38 -23.16 6.61
CA SER A 305 -19.78 -21.75 6.71
C SER A 305 -19.19 -20.91 5.58
N CYS A 306 -19.93 -19.90 5.12
CA CYS A 306 -19.58 -19.09 3.96
C CYS A 306 -19.57 -17.59 4.31
N PRO A 307 -18.60 -17.10 5.11
CA PRO A 307 -18.49 -15.67 5.45
C PRO A 307 -18.31 -14.78 4.21
N GLU A 308 -17.72 -15.33 3.14
CA GLU A 308 -17.58 -14.67 1.85
C GLU A 308 -18.91 -14.25 1.21
N ALA A 309 -20.01 -14.93 1.51
CA ALA A 309 -21.32 -14.54 1.00
C ALA A 309 -21.77 -13.18 1.57
N ALA A 310 -21.49 -12.91 2.86
CA ALA A 310 -21.72 -11.57 3.44
C ALA A 310 -20.79 -10.51 2.81
N LEU A 311 -19.53 -10.87 2.53
CA LEU A 311 -18.59 -9.98 1.85
C LEU A 311 -19.09 -9.60 0.44
N LEU A 312 -19.60 -10.55 -0.34
CA LEU A 312 -20.20 -10.27 -1.67
C LEU A 312 -21.41 -9.34 -1.56
N ALA A 313 -22.26 -9.52 -0.54
CA ALA A 313 -23.38 -8.62 -0.29
C ALA A 313 -22.89 -7.19 0.00
N VAL A 314 -21.88 -7.04 0.87
CA VAL A 314 -21.25 -5.76 1.19
C VAL A 314 -20.67 -5.11 -0.06
N LEU A 315 -19.95 -5.84 -0.91
CA LEU A 315 -19.39 -5.30 -2.16
C LEU A 315 -20.51 -4.81 -3.11
N ALA A 316 -21.60 -5.55 -3.25
CA ALA A 316 -22.74 -5.10 -4.05
C ALA A 316 -23.41 -3.84 -3.49
N ILE A 317 -23.51 -3.71 -2.16
CA ILE A 317 -24.03 -2.50 -1.51
C ILE A 317 -23.06 -1.32 -1.70
N LEU A 318 -21.75 -1.53 -1.61
CA LEU A 318 -20.76 -0.49 -1.87
C LEU A 318 -20.83 0.02 -3.33
N ARG A 319 -21.16 -0.84 -4.29
CA ARG A 319 -21.41 -0.42 -5.67
C ARG A 319 -22.60 0.53 -5.81
N LEU A 320 -23.63 0.41 -4.97
CA LEU A 320 -24.74 1.36 -4.91
C LEU A 320 -24.30 2.75 -4.45
N ALA A 321 -23.34 2.80 -3.52
CA ALA A 321 -22.80 4.06 -2.99
C ALA A 321 -21.78 4.72 -3.94
N ASN A 322 -21.23 3.97 -4.90
CA ASN A 322 -20.22 4.48 -5.82
C ASN A 322 -20.84 5.50 -6.80
N GLY A 323 -20.30 6.73 -6.84
CA GLY A 323 -20.74 7.81 -7.73
C GLY A 323 -21.83 8.75 -7.18
N LYS A 324 -22.58 8.32 -6.15
CA LYS A 324 -23.51 9.15 -5.37
C LYS A 324 -23.17 8.93 -3.90
N SER A 325 -22.20 9.68 -3.35
CA SER A 325 -21.73 9.49 -1.98
C SER A 325 -22.91 9.48 -1.02
N SER A 326 -23.33 8.29 -0.58
CA SER A 326 -24.43 8.08 0.34
C SER A 326 -23.87 7.42 1.60
N PRO A 327 -23.44 8.23 2.60
CA PRO A 327 -22.82 7.74 3.82
C PRO A 327 -23.70 6.74 4.57
N SER A 328 -25.02 6.85 4.47
CA SER A 328 -25.97 5.90 5.05
C SER A 328 -25.87 4.50 4.41
N ILE A 329 -25.70 4.40 3.08
CA ILE A 329 -25.49 3.12 2.37
C ILE A 329 -24.17 2.47 2.80
N VAL A 330 -23.11 3.26 2.88
CA VAL A 330 -21.80 2.79 3.31
C VAL A 330 -21.84 2.32 4.77
N LEU A 331 -22.57 3.04 5.64
CA LEU A 331 -22.74 2.66 7.04
C LEU A 331 -23.51 1.35 7.18
N PHE A 332 -24.59 1.15 6.42
CA PHE A 332 -25.32 -0.11 6.42
C PHE A 332 -24.41 -1.28 5.98
N ALA A 333 -23.61 -1.09 4.93
CA ALA A 333 -22.62 -2.08 4.51
C ALA A 333 -21.58 -2.39 5.61
N LEU A 334 -21.09 -1.35 6.31
CA LEU A 334 -20.19 -1.49 7.45
C LEU A 334 -20.82 -2.29 8.60
N ILE A 335 -22.09 -2.03 8.93
CA ILE A 335 -22.82 -2.75 9.99
C ILE A 335 -22.93 -4.24 9.64
N LEU A 336 -23.33 -4.57 8.41
CA LEU A 336 -23.38 -5.97 7.95
C LEU A 336 -22.01 -6.64 8.03
N LEU A 337 -20.95 -5.92 7.69
CA LEU A 337 -19.58 -6.42 7.77
C LEU A 337 -19.14 -6.66 9.22
N GLN A 338 -19.52 -5.78 10.15
CA GLN A 338 -19.28 -5.92 11.59
C GLN A 338 -20.02 -7.12 12.17
N VAL A 339 -21.28 -7.33 11.77
CA VAL A 339 -22.09 -8.53 12.12
C VAL A 339 -21.43 -9.79 11.58
N ALA A 340 -20.93 -9.77 10.34
CA ALA A 340 -20.23 -10.92 9.78
C ALA A 340 -18.93 -11.23 10.55
N ARG A 341 -18.16 -10.18 10.88
CA ARG A 341 -16.89 -10.28 11.61
C ARG A 341 -17.06 -10.80 13.04
N SER A 342 -18.15 -10.47 13.73
CA SER A 342 -18.39 -10.98 15.10
C SER A 342 -18.62 -12.49 15.13
N LYS A 343 -19.07 -13.08 14.02
CA LYS A 343 -19.24 -14.54 13.88
C LYS A 343 -18.00 -15.25 13.30
N PHE A 344 -17.18 -14.53 12.53
CA PHE A 344 -16.03 -15.09 11.80
C PHE A 344 -14.76 -14.25 12.01
N GLU A 345 -14.27 -14.21 13.25
CA GLU A 345 -13.11 -13.38 13.62
C GLU A 345 -11.82 -13.74 12.88
N ASP A 346 -11.62 -15.02 12.56
CA ASP A 346 -10.43 -15.52 11.86
C ASP A 346 -10.43 -15.21 10.36
N TYR A 347 -11.58 -14.81 9.79
CA TYR A 347 -11.68 -14.46 8.38
C TYR A 347 -11.22 -13.01 8.16
N TYR A 348 -9.89 -12.83 8.14
CA TYR A 348 -9.21 -11.54 8.20
C TYR A 348 -9.66 -10.51 7.16
N ILE A 349 -10.15 -10.95 5.99
CA ILE A 349 -10.61 -10.08 4.90
C ILE A 349 -11.77 -9.18 5.37
N LEU A 350 -12.66 -9.67 6.25
CA LEU A 350 -13.72 -8.85 6.84
C LEU A 350 -13.14 -7.72 7.67
N THR A 351 -12.15 -8.03 8.50
CA THR A 351 -11.46 -7.04 9.35
C THR A 351 -10.74 -6.00 8.51
N ILE A 352 -10.05 -6.39 7.43
CA ILE A 352 -9.37 -5.45 6.55
C ILE A 352 -10.35 -4.45 5.92
N LEU A 353 -11.43 -4.94 5.32
CA LEU A 353 -12.42 -4.08 4.68
C LEU A 353 -13.13 -3.20 5.73
N LEU A 354 -13.37 -3.74 6.92
CA LEU A 354 -13.99 -3.02 8.03
C LEU A 354 -13.13 -1.83 8.48
N VAL A 355 -11.82 -2.02 8.64
CA VAL A 355 -10.89 -0.92 8.96
C VAL A 355 -10.92 0.17 7.88
N GLN A 356 -10.97 -0.21 6.60
CA GLN A 356 -11.02 0.77 5.52
C GLN A 356 -12.33 1.58 5.54
N LEU A 357 -13.48 0.91 5.65
CA LEU A 357 -14.78 1.58 5.70
C LEU A 357 -14.97 2.42 6.97
N GLN A 358 -14.48 1.94 8.12
CA GLN A 358 -14.46 2.71 9.36
C GLN A 358 -13.64 3.98 9.21
N SER A 359 -12.45 3.89 8.60
CA SER A 359 -11.62 5.06 8.32
C SER A 359 -12.35 6.07 7.42
N HIS A 360 -12.99 5.59 6.36
CA HIS A 360 -13.76 6.41 5.42
C HIS A 360 -14.96 7.11 6.08
N LEU A 361 -15.65 6.46 7.02
CA LEU A 361 -16.77 7.05 7.74
C LEU A 361 -16.36 7.90 8.96
N GLY A 362 -15.06 8.15 9.17
CA GLY A 362 -14.57 8.92 10.32
C GLY A 362 -14.65 8.17 11.65
N LEU A 363 -14.71 6.84 11.63
CA LEU A 363 -14.85 5.93 12.78
C LEU A 363 -13.50 5.28 13.15
N LEU A 364 -12.42 6.06 13.12
CA LEU A 364 -11.07 5.48 13.15
C LEU A 364 -10.73 4.85 14.52
N SER A 365 -11.38 5.23 15.63
CA SER A 365 -11.15 4.55 16.91
C SER A 365 -11.58 3.07 16.89
N LEU A 366 -12.70 2.75 16.22
CA LEU A 366 -13.08 1.36 15.95
C LEU A 366 -12.16 0.70 14.92
N GLY A 367 -11.74 1.45 13.91
CA GLY A 367 -10.74 1.00 12.93
C GLY A 367 -9.46 0.53 13.62
N MET A 368 -8.99 1.30 14.58
CA MET A 368 -7.80 0.98 15.37
C MET A 368 -7.99 -0.28 16.23
N GLU A 369 -9.14 -0.43 16.91
CA GLU A 369 -9.47 -1.65 17.67
C GLU A 369 -9.46 -2.90 16.78
N ASN A 370 -10.07 -2.81 15.59
CA ASN A 370 -10.13 -3.91 14.64
C ASN A 370 -8.76 -4.20 14.02
N PHE A 371 -7.94 -3.17 13.79
CA PHE A 371 -6.59 -3.31 13.25
C PHE A 371 -5.66 -4.08 14.21
N VAL A 372 -5.74 -3.84 15.52
CA VAL A 372 -4.93 -4.60 16.52
C VAL A 372 -5.16 -6.10 16.40
N LYS A 373 -6.40 -6.51 16.10
CA LYS A 373 -6.78 -7.94 15.96
C LYS A 373 -6.11 -8.62 14.76
N LEU A 374 -5.64 -7.86 13.76
CA LEU A 374 -4.82 -8.40 12.66
C LEU A 374 -3.41 -8.84 13.09
N SER A 375 -2.97 -8.47 14.30
CA SER A 375 -1.68 -8.89 14.87
C SER A 375 -0.47 -8.58 13.96
N VAL A 376 -0.46 -7.41 13.33
CA VAL A 376 0.61 -6.94 12.42
C VAL A 376 1.96 -6.90 13.15
N LYS A 377 2.96 -7.61 12.61
CA LYS A 377 4.31 -7.75 13.20
C LYS A 377 5.42 -7.64 12.15
N ASN A 378 6.61 -7.24 12.60
CA ASN A 378 7.83 -7.23 11.78
C ASN A 378 7.60 -6.47 10.44
N LEU A 379 8.02 -7.05 9.32
CA LEU A 379 7.90 -6.45 7.99
C LEU A 379 6.45 -6.26 7.52
N GLN A 380 5.45 -6.79 8.23
CA GLN A 380 4.06 -6.43 7.93
C GLN A 380 3.78 -4.95 8.23
N TRP A 381 4.59 -4.28 9.06
CA TRP A 381 4.55 -2.82 9.17
C TRP A 381 4.97 -2.13 7.86
N GLU A 382 5.79 -2.77 7.01
CA GLU A 382 6.13 -2.26 5.67
C GLU A 382 5.00 -2.49 4.66
N THR A 383 4.28 -3.61 4.74
CA THR A 383 3.32 -4.01 3.71
C THR A 383 1.86 -3.72 4.05
N VAL A 384 1.47 -3.79 5.33
CA VAL A 384 0.07 -3.71 5.81
C VAL A 384 -0.20 -2.48 6.67
N GLY A 385 0.81 -1.97 7.41
CA GLY A 385 0.62 -0.87 8.37
C GLY A 385 0.00 0.41 7.79
N HIS A 386 0.17 0.63 6.48
CA HIS A 386 -0.44 1.73 5.74
C HIS A 386 -1.99 1.75 5.79
N LEU A 387 -2.64 0.61 6.08
CA LEU A 387 -4.10 0.49 6.20
C LEU A 387 -4.68 1.44 7.25
N ILE A 388 -3.93 1.72 8.33
CA ILE A 388 -4.37 2.59 9.43
C ILE A 388 -3.47 3.82 9.61
N LEU A 389 -2.16 3.70 9.34
CA LEU A 389 -1.18 4.75 9.67
C LEU A 389 -1.10 5.88 8.64
N THR A 390 -1.64 5.69 7.43
CA THR A 390 -1.65 6.74 6.41
C THR A 390 -2.65 7.85 6.81
N ARG A 391 -2.20 9.11 6.90
CA ARG A 391 -3.00 10.27 7.36
C ARG A 391 -3.53 10.19 8.79
N ILE A 392 -3.05 9.25 9.61
CA ILE A 392 -3.53 9.06 10.99
C ILE A 392 -3.38 10.33 11.85
N SER A 393 -2.37 11.16 11.59
CA SER A 393 -2.15 12.45 12.27
C SER A 393 -3.30 13.44 12.13
N SER A 394 -4.13 13.26 11.11
CA SER A 394 -5.23 14.17 10.78
C SER A 394 -6.60 13.52 10.91
N LEU A 395 -6.67 12.19 10.85
CA LEU A 395 -7.91 11.44 10.99
C LEU A 395 -8.23 11.15 12.46
N HIS A 396 -7.24 10.73 13.25
CA HIS A 396 -7.41 10.45 14.67
C HIS A 396 -6.07 10.50 15.43
N PRO A 397 -5.55 11.70 15.71
CA PRO A 397 -4.22 11.84 16.30
C PRO A 397 -4.15 11.42 17.77
N ALA A 398 -5.27 11.23 18.48
CA ALA A 398 -5.31 10.83 19.90
C ALA A 398 -5.52 9.32 20.07
N SER A 399 -5.14 8.77 21.23
CA SER A 399 -5.56 7.43 21.64
C SER A 399 -7.06 7.44 21.94
N GLY A 400 -7.76 6.34 21.63
CA GLY A 400 -9.17 6.18 22.02
C GLY A 400 -9.32 6.22 23.55
N THR A 401 -10.38 6.84 24.05
CA THR A 401 -10.50 7.18 25.48
C THR A 401 -10.98 6.00 26.34
N GLU A 402 -11.60 4.96 25.75
CA GLU A 402 -12.34 3.93 26.49
C GLU A 402 -12.23 2.48 25.93
N LEU A 403 -11.26 2.16 25.07
CA LEU A 403 -11.22 0.86 24.37
C LEU A 403 -10.43 -0.22 25.13
N GLN A 404 -10.83 -1.49 24.99
CA GLN A 404 -10.28 -2.64 25.75
C GLN A 404 -8.83 -3.00 25.40
N GLN A 405 -8.35 -2.62 24.21
CA GLN A 405 -6.97 -2.76 23.76
C GLN A 405 -6.53 -1.45 23.11
N ASP A 406 -5.78 -0.66 23.87
CA ASP A 406 -5.39 0.69 23.46
C ASP A 406 -4.39 0.65 22.29
N PHE A 407 -4.90 0.85 21.08
CA PHE A 407 -4.07 1.29 19.98
C PHE A 407 -3.71 2.76 20.22
N GLU A 408 -2.41 3.02 20.34
CA GLU A 408 -1.88 4.35 20.58
C GLU A 408 -1.18 4.80 19.27
N PRO A 409 -1.74 5.77 18.52
CA PRO A 409 -1.21 6.18 17.22
C PRO A 409 0.28 6.51 17.19
N LEU A 410 0.78 7.23 18.20
CA LEU A 410 2.18 7.65 18.23
C LEU A 410 3.11 6.45 18.43
N LEU A 411 2.80 5.58 19.39
CA LEU A 411 3.50 4.33 19.67
C LEU A 411 3.46 3.38 18.48
N ALA A 412 2.34 3.30 17.76
CA ALA A 412 2.23 2.49 16.56
C ALA A 412 3.17 2.99 15.44
N LEU A 413 3.26 4.31 15.24
CA LEU A 413 4.20 4.94 14.31
C LEU A 413 5.65 4.70 14.74
N GLU A 414 5.98 4.92 16.01
CA GLU A 414 7.29 4.64 16.60
C GLU A 414 7.68 3.16 16.46
N THR A 415 6.72 2.25 16.68
CA THR A 415 6.91 0.80 16.52
C THR A 415 7.22 0.47 15.06
N GLY A 416 6.45 1.01 14.11
CA GLY A 416 6.70 0.84 12.68
C GLY A 416 8.10 1.32 12.29
N LEU A 417 8.47 2.54 12.68
CA LEU A 417 9.81 3.10 12.42
C LEU A 417 10.92 2.24 13.04
N THR A 418 10.79 1.89 14.31
CA THR A 418 11.75 1.08 15.06
C THR A 418 11.93 -0.30 14.43
N VAL A 419 10.85 -0.94 13.98
CA VAL A 419 10.91 -2.25 13.31
C VAL A 419 11.66 -2.16 11.98
N LEU A 420 11.41 -1.13 11.18
CA LEU A 420 12.09 -0.92 9.90
C LEU A 420 13.57 -0.57 10.10
N GLU A 421 13.91 0.18 11.14
CA GLU A 421 15.31 0.47 11.50
C GLU A 421 16.03 -0.76 12.05
N ASN A 422 15.38 -1.54 12.92
CA ASN A 422 15.93 -2.79 13.44
C ASN A 422 16.09 -3.85 12.34
N ALA A 423 15.27 -3.82 11.29
CA ALA A 423 15.42 -4.67 10.13
C ALA A 423 16.78 -4.43 9.43
N ASP A 424 17.27 -3.18 9.32
CA ASP A 424 18.61 -2.90 8.80
C ASP A 424 19.69 -3.62 9.62
N GLY A 425 19.64 -3.48 10.95
CA GLY A 425 20.58 -4.14 11.85
C GLY A 425 20.53 -5.67 11.79
N ALA A 426 19.33 -6.24 11.64
CA ALA A 426 19.13 -7.67 11.47
C ALA A 426 19.71 -8.16 10.12
N LEU A 427 19.51 -7.41 9.04
CA LEU A 427 20.05 -7.72 7.72
C LEU A 427 21.58 -7.63 7.69
N VAL A 428 22.19 -6.66 8.37
CA VAL A 428 23.66 -6.59 8.51
C VAL A 428 24.21 -7.82 9.24
N ARG A 429 23.56 -8.26 10.31
CA ARG A 429 23.92 -9.53 10.97
C ARG A 429 23.74 -10.72 10.03
N GLY A 430 22.63 -10.77 9.29
CA GLY A 430 22.34 -11.79 8.29
C GLY A 430 23.41 -11.88 7.21
N ILE A 431 23.91 -10.74 6.71
CA ILE A 431 25.02 -10.69 5.74
C ILE A 431 26.29 -11.29 6.35
N ARG A 432 26.62 -10.94 7.60
CA ARG A 432 27.82 -11.45 8.28
C ARG A 432 27.76 -12.95 8.54
N GLU A 433 26.63 -13.46 9.03
CA GLU A 433 26.45 -14.90 9.24
C GLU A 433 26.37 -15.63 7.89
N GLY A 434 25.76 -15.02 6.87
CA GLY A 434 25.75 -15.54 5.50
C GLY A 434 27.16 -15.75 4.95
N LEU A 435 28.11 -14.85 5.23
CA LEU A 435 29.52 -15.05 4.85
C LEU A 435 30.12 -16.25 5.59
N ARG A 436 29.88 -16.38 6.90
CA ARG A 436 30.39 -17.50 7.72
C ARG A 436 29.88 -18.87 7.29
N PHE A 437 28.63 -18.92 6.82
CA PHE A 437 27.99 -20.16 6.36
C PHE A 437 27.99 -20.32 4.84
N ASN A 438 28.70 -19.45 4.11
CA ASN A 438 28.77 -19.45 2.64
C ASN A 438 27.39 -19.42 1.93
N SER A 439 26.39 -18.77 2.53
CA SER A 439 25.05 -18.63 1.94
C SER A 439 24.96 -17.34 1.11
N TYR A 440 25.47 -17.42 -0.13
CA TYR A 440 25.65 -16.28 -1.01
C TYR A 440 24.32 -15.70 -1.52
N SER A 441 23.34 -16.56 -1.80
CA SER A 441 21.99 -16.14 -2.19
C SER A 441 21.32 -15.27 -1.13
N ASN A 442 21.43 -15.66 0.14
CA ASN A 442 20.91 -14.91 1.28
C ASN A 442 21.63 -13.57 1.47
N ILE A 443 22.94 -13.49 1.22
CA ILE A 443 23.68 -12.22 1.28
C ILE A 443 23.15 -11.26 0.22
N TYR A 444 23.01 -11.72 -1.03
CA TYR A 444 22.47 -10.91 -2.12
C TYR A 444 21.07 -10.38 -1.78
N ASN A 445 20.16 -11.27 -1.36
CA ASN A 445 18.80 -10.90 -0.99
C ASN A 445 18.79 -9.91 0.19
N SER A 446 19.66 -10.11 1.19
CA SER A 446 19.77 -9.21 2.33
C SER A 446 20.28 -7.82 1.94
N VAL A 447 21.26 -7.74 1.03
CA VAL A 447 21.77 -6.46 0.52
C VAL A 447 20.71 -5.72 -0.28
N LYS A 448 19.98 -6.42 -1.15
CA LYS A 448 18.88 -5.86 -1.94
C LYS A 448 17.77 -5.32 -1.02
N MET A 449 17.30 -6.15 -0.11
CA MET A 449 16.25 -5.78 0.85
C MET A 449 16.66 -4.60 1.72
N ARG A 450 17.93 -4.55 2.16
CA ARG A 450 18.48 -3.43 2.91
C ARG A 450 18.40 -2.11 2.12
N SER A 451 18.75 -2.14 0.84
CA SER A 451 18.64 -0.98 -0.05
C SER A 451 17.19 -0.56 -0.32
N GLU A 452 16.25 -1.52 -0.34
CA GLU A 452 14.82 -1.23 -0.48
C GLU A 452 14.25 -0.59 0.79
N ILE A 453 14.58 -1.10 1.99
CA ILE A 453 14.14 -0.55 3.29
C ILE A 453 14.71 0.86 3.51
N GLU A 454 15.96 1.12 3.12
CA GLU A 454 16.56 2.45 3.20
C GLU A 454 15.77 3.50 2.39
N ARG A 455 15.14 3.07 1.30
CA ARG A 455 14.33 3.91 0.40
C ARG A 455 12.82 3.65 0.56
N SER A 456 12.41 3.08 1.69
CA SER A 456 11.00 2.75 1.93
C SER A 456 10.13 4.01 1.94
N MET A 457 9.09 4.00 1.12
CA MET A 457 8.05 5.03 1.11
C MET A 457 7.27 5.05 2.42
N ASN A 458 6.94 3.88 2.98
CA ASN A 458 6.18 3.77 4.22
C ASN A 458 6.98 4.28 5.43
N LYS A 459 8.30 4.03 5.46
CA LYS A 459 9.18 4.62 6.48
C LYS A 459 9.09 6.15 6.49
N GLN A 460 9.08 6.78 5.32
CA GLN A 460 8.95 8.24 5.19
C GLN A 460 7.57 8.73 5.63
N ILE A 461 6.50 8.04 5.24
CA ILE A 461 5.13 8.36 5.67
C ILE A 461 5.04 8.27 7.20
N TYR A 462 5.54 7.21 7.83
CA TYR A 462 5.50 7.07 9.29
C TYR A 462 6.26 8.19 10.00
N ALA A 463 7.44 8.57 9.49
CA ALA A 463 8.22 9.67 10.06
C ALA A 463 7.50 11.01 9.95
N ILE A 464 6.76 11.26 8.85
CA ILE A 464 5.94 12.46 8.69
C ILE A 464 4.76 12.44 9.67
N GLU A 465 4.00 11.35 9.68
CA GLU A 465 2.80 11.22 10.54
C GLU A 465 3.16 11.30 12.02
N GLU A 466 4.28 10.69 12.45
CA GLU A 466 4.79 10.72 13.81
C GLU A 466 5.05 12.16 14.28
N ARG A 467 5.73 12.95 13.46
CA ARG A 467 6.05 14.35 13.78
C ARG A 467 4.80 15.23 13.83
N LYS A 468 3.85 15.00 12.92
CA LYS A 468 2.55 15.70 12.93
C LYS A 468 1.76 15.39 14.19
N VAL A 469 1.70 14.11 14.62
CA VAL A 469 1.04 13.72 15.87
C VAL A 469 1.71 14.37 17.08
N ARG A 470 3.04 14.33 17.19
CA ARG A 470 3.76 15.01 18.30
C ARG A 470 3.47 16.50 18.35
N ARG A 471 3.53 17.17 17.19
CA ARG A 471 3.26 18.61 17.05
C ARG A 471 1.85 18.95 17.51
N TRP A 472 0.86 18.17 17.07
CA TRP A 472 -0.55 18.35 17.43
C TRP A 472 -0.81 18.13 18.92
N ARG A 473 -0.20 17.09 19.50
CA ARG A 473 -0.31 16.77 20.94
C ARG A 473 0.54 17.67 21.84
N GLY A 474 1.43 18.48 21.25
CA GLY A 474 2.38 19.32 21.99
C GLY A 474 3.41 18.51 22.78
N GLU A 475 3.70 17.29 22.32
CA GLU A 475 4.75 16.44 22.89
C GLU A 475 6.14 16.98 22.52
N PRO A 476 7.16 16.73 23.35
CA PRO A 476 8.52 17.16 23.04
C PRO A 476 9.00 16.45 21.76
N ASP A 477 9.58 17.23 20.85
CA ASP A 477 10.34 16.69 19.73
C ASP A 477 11.78 16.47 20.21
N ASP A 478 12.43 15.37 19.81
CA ASP A 478 13.84 15.05 20.15
C ASP A 478 14.88 16.01 19.52
N HIS A 479 14.45 17.21 19.11
CA HIS A 479 15.24 18.18 18.33
C HIS A 479 15.82 17.57 17.05
N THR A 480 15.13 16.59 16.48
CA THR A 480 15.47 15.94 15.22
C THR A 480 14.81 16.66 14.05
N VAL A 481 15.34 16.46 12.85
CA VAL A 481 14.74 16.88 11.58
C VAL A 481 14.25 15.66 10.83
N LEU A 482 13.19 15.83 10.03
CA LEU A 482 12.80 14.80 9.06
C LEU A 482 13.99 14.55 8.11
N PRO A 483 14.49 13.31 7.96
CA PRO A 483 15.52 12.99 7.00
C PRO A 483 15.02 13.29 5.59
N LEU A 484 15.79 14.05 4.82
CA LEU A 484 15.44 14.31 3.42
C LEU A 484 15.66 13.07 2.57
N THR A 485 14.79 12.89 1.59
CA THR A 485 14.92 11.88 0.55
C THR A 485 15.99 12.30 -0.45
N ASP A 486 16.78 11.34 -0.93
CA ASP A 486 17.74 11.57 -1.99
C ASP A 486 17.01 11.61 -3.34
N SER A 487 16.87 12.81 -3.91
CA SER A 487 16.20 13.00 -5.20
C SER A 487 16.80 12.25 -6.39
N SER A 488 18.04 11.76 -6.27
CA SER A 488 18.64 10.91 -7.30
C SER A 488 18.16 9.46 -7.24
N LYS A 489 17.45 9.07 -6.16
CA LYS A 489 17.03 7.70 -5.90
C LYS A 489 15.52 7.64 -5.68
N PRO A 490 14.76 6.96 -6.57
CA PRO A 490 13.33 6.82 -6.36
C PRO A 490 13.04 6.00 -5.10
N LEU A 491 11.97 6.39 -4.41
CA LEU A 491 11.43 5.66 -3.28
C LEU A 491 10.87 4.31 -3.74
N VAL A 492 10.89 3.34 -2.83
CA VAL A 492 10.34 2.00 -3.04
C VAL A 492 9.03 1.89 -2.29
N ASP A 493 7.96 1.60 -3.02
CA ASP A 493 6.64 1.34 -2.45
C ASP A 493 6.42 -0.17 -2.34
N LYS A 494 6.27 -0.66 -1.11
CA LYS A 494 6.00 -2.07 -0.78
C LYS A 494 4.62 -2.26 -0.14
N ARG A 495 3.76 -1.25 -0.16
CA ARG A 495 2.37 -1.39 0.30
C ARG A 495 1.67 -2.48 -0.49
N ASP A 496 1.11 -3.44 0.22
CA ASP A 496 0.35 -4.53 -0.40
C ASP A 496 -1.13 -4.14 -0.44
N PHE A 497 -1.78 -4.34 -1.59
CA PHE A 497 -3.22 -4.21 -1.75
C PHE A 497 -3.86 -5.52 -2.24
N GLY A 498 -3.05 -6.57 -2.46
CA GLY A 498 -3.48 -7.86 -2.96
C GLY A 498 -4.30 -8.67 -1.96
N TYR A 499 -4.25 -8.30 -0.67
CA TYR A 499 -5.12 -8.87 0.37
C TYR A 499 -6.58 -8.36 0.29
N MET A 500 -6.87 -7.35 -0.52
CA MET A 500 -8.23 -6.82 -0.68
C MET A 500 -9.09 -7.77 -1.54
N PRO A 501 -10.41 -7.86 -1.29
CA PRO A 501 -11.32 -8.67 -2.11
C PRO A 501 -11.24 -8.30 -3.60
N SER A 502 -11.18 -9.31 -4.47
CA SER A 502 -11.11 -9.12 -5.93
C SER A 502 -11.81 -10.25 -6.68
N TYR A 503 -13.12 -10.08 -6.89
CA TYR A 503 -13.98 -11.00 -7.66
C TYR A 503 -14.25 -10.46 -9.07
N ARG A 504 -14.13 -9.14 -9.27
CA ARG A 504 -14.24 -8.41 -10.53
C ARG A 504 -12.98 -7.59 -10.82
N LYS A 505 -12.82 -7.18 -12.08
CA LYS A 505 -11.67 -6.34 -12.51
C LYS A 505 -11.71 -4.93 -11.91
N ASP A 506 -12.90 -4.41 -11.63
CA ASP A 506 -13.16 -3.07 -11.10
C ASP A 506 -13.24 -3.01 -9.57
N ASP A 507 -13.19 -4.14 -8.85
CA ASP A 507 -13.28 -4.17 -7.38
C ASP A 507 -12.15 -3.36 -6.71
N GLY A 508 -10.93 -3.43 -7.26
CA GLY A 508 -9.81 -2.63 -6.76
C GLY A 508 -10.04 -1.12 -6.87
N GLN A 509 -10.71 -0.67 -7.94
CA GLN A 509 -11.08 0.73 -8.14
C GLN A 509 -12.26 1.14 -7.26
N LEU A 510 -13.27 0.27 -7.13
CA LEU A 510 -14.39 0.45 -6.20
C LEU A 510 -13.89 0.67 -4.78
N LEU A 511 -13.05 -0.25 -4.28
CA LEU A 511 -12.52 -0.18 -2.93
C LEU A 511 -11.54 1.00 -2.76
N ALA A 512 -10.82 1.41 -3.80
CA ALA A 512 -10.01 2.63 -3.75
C ALA A 512 -10.86 3.90 -3.53
N GLY A 513 -12.12 3.93 -4.00
CA GLY A 513 -13.07 5.02 -3.77
C GLY A 513 -13.47 5.22 -2.30
N PHE A 514 -13.32 4.18 -1.47
CA PHE A 514 -13.60 4.22 -0.03
C PHE A 514 -12.33 4.35 0.81
N ARG A 515 -11.25 4.91 0.27
CA ARG A 515 -10.05 5.31 1.05
C ARG A 515 -10.21 6.73 1.57
N CYS A 516 -9.37 7.12 2.53
CA CYS A 516 -9.28 8.50 3.01
C CYS A 516 -8.44 9.36 2.07
N GLY A 517 -8.91 9.53 0.84
CA GLY A 517 -8.28 10.34 -0.21
C GLY A 517 -7.29 9.58 -1.11
N PRO A 518 -6.62 10.29 -2.04
CA PRO A 518 -5.68 9.70 -2.99
C PRO A 518 -4.48 9.06 -2.28
N LEU A 519 -3.85 8.06 -2.90
CA LEU A 519 -2.75 7.32 -2.28
C LEU A 519 -1.47 8.20 -2.21
N PRO A 520 -0.93 8.51 -1.02
CA PRO A 520 0.30 9.28 -0.91
C PRO A 520 1.48 8.58 -1.58
N LYS A 521 2.25 9.28 -2.40
CA LYS A 521 3.53 8.79 -2.94
C LYS A 521 4.61 9.86 -2.75
N GLU A 522 5.62 9.85 -3.62
CA GLU A 522 6.82 10.66 -3.50
C GLU A 522 6.54 12.18 -3.49
N ARG A 523 5.53 12.66 -4.22
CA ARG A 523 5.21 14.09 -4.25
C ARG A 523 4.53 14.54 -2.98
N TRP A 524 3.62 13.72 -2.46
CA TRP A 524 3.06 13.96 -1.13
C TRP A 524 4.16 14.01 -0.06
N ILE A 525 5.14 13.10 -0.11
CA ILE A 525 6.29 13.09 0.82
C ILE A 525 7.09 14.39 0.71
N HIS A 526 7.41 14.84 -0.51
CA HIS A 526 8.12 16.11 -0.70
C HIS A 526 7.33 17.32 -0.20
N ALA A 527 6.02 17.36 -0.43
CA ALA A 527 5.14 18.41 0.09
C ALA A 527 5.11 18.42 1.62
N MET A 528 4.94 17.26 2.25
CA MET A 528 4.91 17.16 3.71
C MET A 528 6.28 17.41 4.36
N ALA A 529 7.38 17.07 3.68
CA ALA A 529 8.72 17.45 4.11
C ALA A 529 8.90 18.97 4.12
N LEU A 530 8.33 19.69 3.14
CA LEU A 530 8.30 21.15 3.17
C LEU A 530 7.51 21.66 4.40
N PHE A 531 6.35 21.06 4.67
CA PHE A 531 5.49 21.47 5.81
C PHE A 531 6.24 21.28 7.14
N ASP A 532 6.82 20.10 7.35
CA ASP A 532 7.56 19.79 8.58
C ASP A 532 8.77 20.72 8.77
N ASN A 533 9.55 20.97 7.72
CA ASN A 533 10.73 21.84 7.82
C ASN A 533 10.35 23.29 8.11
N ILE A 534 9.27 23.83 7.51
CA ILE A 534 8.73 25.16 7.84
C ILE A 534 8.33 25.22 9.32
N ALA A 535 7.52 24.26 9.76
CA ALA A 535 6.99 24.24 11.11
C ALA A 535 8.10 24.08 12.16
N THR A 536 9.08 23.21 11.89
CA THR A 536 10.25 22.97 12.77
C THR A 536 11.18 24.19 12.80
N TYR A 537 11.44 24.83 11.65
CA TYR A 537 12.23 26.06 11.58
C TYR A 537 11.64 27.19 12.44
N LEU A 538 10.34 27.47 12.28
CA LEU A 538 9.66 28.54 13.01
C LEU A 538 9.64 28.28 14.52
N LYS A 539 9.43 27.02 14.93
CA LYS A 539 9.51 26.60 16.33
C LYS A 539 10.92 26.79 16.89
N ALA A 540 11.96 26.37 16.14
CA ALA A 540 13.36 26.50 16.54
C ALA A 540 13.80 27.97 16.67
N GLU A 541 13.45 28.85 15.74
CA GLU A 541 13.72 30.29 15.84
C GLU A 541 13.01 30.91 17.05
N THR A 542 11.74 30.54 17.29
CA THR A 542 10.97 31.05 18.44
C THR A 542 11.57 30.59 19.78
N ALA A 543 12.12 29.38 19.82
CA ALA A 543 12.82 28.80 20.97
C ALA A 543 14.32 29.17 21.05
N SER A 544 14.83 29.97 20.11
CA SER A 544 16.26 30.35 20.01
C SER A 544 17.23 29.17 19.89
N GLN A 545 16.82 28.10 19.19
CA GLN A 545 17.62 26.90 18.91
C GLN A 545 18.40 27.05 17.60
N THR A 546 19.54 27.76 17.65
CA THR A 546 20.29 28.17 16.45
C THR A 546 20.75 27.02 15.55
N SER A 547 21.20 25.90 16.12
CA SER A 547 21.68 24.75 15.32
C SER A 547 20.55 24.09 14.55
N LEU A 548 19.43 23.79 15.23
CA LEU A 548 18.24 23.20 14.62
C LEU A 548 17.63 24.13 13.55
N ALA A 549 17.57 25.44 13.82
CA ALA A 549 17.10 26.44 12.87
C ALA A 549 17.98 26.52 11.61
N ALA A 550 19.31 26.34 11.74
CA ALA A 550 20.20 26.31 10.59
C ALA A 550 19.98 25.06 9.72
N THR A 551 19.94 23.88 10.33
CA THR A 551 19.71 22.61 9.61
C THR A 551 18.36 22.59 8.91
N THR A 552 17.29 22.98 9.61
CA THR A 552 15.94 23.02 9.04
C THR A 552 15.79 24.04 7.92
N TYR A 553 16.52 25.16 7.96
CA TYR A 553 16.52 26.15 6.88
C TYR A 553 17.15 25.59 5.59
N GLU A 554 18.27 24.87 5.70
CA GLU A 554 18.87 24.21 4.53
C GLU A 554 17.95 23.10 3.99
N ASN A 555 17.31 22.32 4.89
CA ASN A 555 16.36 21.31 4.46
C ASN A 555 15.13 21.91 3.77
N LEU A 556 14.62 23.04 4.28
CA LEU A 556 13.51 23.78 3.68
C LEU A 556 13.84 24.20 2.24
N LYS A 557 15.05 24.70 1.99
CA LYS A 557 15.48 25.08 0.63
C LYS A 557 15.48 23.89 -0.33
N GLN A 558 16.00 22.75 0.12
CA GLN A 558 16.00 21.53 -0.68
C GLN A 558 14.58 21.05 -0.95
N ALA A 559 13.72 20.98 0.08
CA ALA A 559 12.31 20.62 -0.07
C ALA A 559 11.56 21.58 -1.02
N GLN A 560 11.84 22.87 -0.97
CA GLN A 560 11.25 23.87 -1.86
C GLN A 560 11.62 23.61 -3.33
N GLN A 561 12.85 23.18 -3.62
CA GLN A 561 13.25 22.79 -4.97
C GLN A 561 12.49 21.55 -5.45
N HIS A 562 12.29 20.55 -4.58
CA HIS A 562 11.55 19.33 -4.90
C HIS A 562 10.06 19.58 -5.15
N VAL A 563 9.44 20.50 -4.42
CA VAL A 563 8.02 20.88 -4.60
C VAL A 563 7.80 21.81 -5.80
N SER A 564 8.82 22.56 -6.20
CA SER A 564 8.76 23.44 -7.38
C SER A 564 8.84 22.67 -8.72
N TRP A 565 9.01 21.35 -8.66
CA TRP A 565 9.11 20.40 -9.78
C TRP A 565 8.08 19.27 -9.61
N PRO A 566 7.35 18.74 -10.63
CA PRO A 566 7.45 18.95 -12.07
C PRO A 566 6.18 19.50 -12.76
N ALA A 567 6.37 20.00 -13.99
CA ALA A 567 5.38 20.63 -14.86
C ALA A 567 4.60 19.67 -15.79
N THR A 568 4.32 18.40 -15.42
CA THR A 568 3.64 17.46 -16.34
C THR A 568 2.56 16.53 -15.78
N ASP A 569 2.41 16.36 -14.46
CA ASP A 569 1.44 15.43 -13.86
C ASP A 569 0.68 16.07 -12.69
N ASP A 570 -0.61 15.78 -12.56
CA ASP A 570 -1.52 16.40 -11.58
C ASP A 570 -1.27 15.94 -10.12
N LEU A 571 -0.96 16.88 -9.22
CA LEU A 571 -0.77 16.64 -7.77
C LEU A 571 -2.04 16.12 -7.08
N SER A 572 -3.22 16.32 -7.69
CA SER A 572 -4.50 15.78 -7.19
C SER A 572 -4.54 14.25 -7.10
N THR A 573 -3.61 13.57 -7.78
CA THR A 573 -3.50 12.10 -7.77
C THR A 573 -2.89 11.53 -6.48
N GLU A 574 -2.21 12.36 -5.68
CA GLU A 574 -1.56 11.95 -4.43
C GLU A 574 -2.05 12.76 -3.22
N MET A 575 -2.61 13.95 -3.43
CA MET A 575 -2.97 14.91 -2.39
C MET A 575 -4.48 15.19 -2.34
N THR A 576 -5.03 15.35 -1.14
CA THR A 576 -6.42 15.81 -0.93
C THR A 576 -6.58 17.29 -1.30
N GLN A 577 -7.82 17.74 -1.46
CA GLN A 577 -8.10 19.16 -1.70
C GLN A 577 -7.58 20.07 -0.58
N PHE A 578 -7.70 19.63 0.68
CA PHE A 578 -7.17 20.35 1.84
C PHE A 578 -5.64 20.37 1.86
N GLU A 579 -4.98 19.27 1.50
CA GLU A 579 -3.51 19.20 1.38
C GLU A 579 -3.01 20.14 0.28
N LEU A 580 -3.68 20.20 -0.87
CA LEU A 580 -3.36 21.13 -1.97
C LEU A 580 -3.54 22.59 -1.56
N ALA A 581 -4.66 22.91 -0.91
CA ALA A 581 -4.91 24.26 -0.40
C ALA A 581 -3.85 24.68 0.62
N ASN A 582 -3.46 23.79 1.53
CA ASN A 582 -2.42 24.04 2.52
C ASN A 582 -1.02 24.13 1.87
N LEU A 583 -0.77 23.40 0.78
CA LEU A 583 0.50 23.48 0.04
C LEU A 583 0.74 24.88 -0.52
N GLU A 584 -0.29 25.53 -1.07
CA GLU A 584 -0.19 26.91 -1.53
C GLU A 584 0.17 27.87 -0.39
N CYS A 585 -0.43 27.69 0.80
CA CYS A 585 -0.04 28.44 1.99
C CYS A 585 1.43 28.18 2.38
N HIS A 586 1.87 26.93 2.41
CA HIS A 586 3.24 26.58 2.79
C HIS A 586 4.29 27.09 1.79
N LYS A 587 3.97 27.17 0.50
CA LYS A 587 4.83 27.84 -0.50
C LYS A 587 5.00 29.33 -0.17
N ILE A 588 3.93 30.03 0.22
CA ILE A 588 4.00 31.42 0.67
C ILE A 588 4.88 31.53 1.92
N LEU A 589 4.66 30.66 2.92
CA LEU A 589 5.44 30.65 4.16
C LEU A 589 6.94 30.41 3.92
N ALA A 590 7.30 29.49 3.02
CA ALA A 590 8.69 29.25 2.63
C ALA A 590 9.35 30.49 2.03
N GLN A 591 8.66 31.18 1.11
CA GLN A 591 9.15 32.42 0.49
C GLN A 591 9.34 33.53 1.54
N VAL A 592 8.40 33.66 2.49
CA VAL A 592 8.51 34.60 3.61
C VAL A 592 9.76 34.30 4.45
N ILE A 593 9.98 33.03 4.81
CA ILE A 593 11.15 32.61 5.60
C ILE A 593 12.46 32.93 4.87
N THR A 594 12.57 32.61 3.58
CA THR A 594 13.76 32.90 2.76
C THR A 594 14.06 34.39 2.71
N LEU A 595 13.05 35.24 2.47
CA LEU A 595 13.22 36.70 2.49
C LEU A 595 13.62 37.24 3.87
N PHE A 596 13.08 36.68 4.96
CA PHE A 596 13.45 37.07 6.32
C PHE A 596 14.90 36.70 6.68
N LYS A 597 15.43 35.60 6.12
CA LYS A 597 16.77 35.11 6.44
C LYS A 597 17.86 35.75 5.57
N GLU A 598 17.59 35.95 4.28
CA GLU A 598 18.58 36.40 3.30
C GLU A 598 18.50 37.90 2.98
N GLY A 599 17.39 38.57 3.33
CA GLY A 599 17.11 39.95 2.99
C GLY A 599 16.74 40.15 1.52
N SER A 600 15.98 41.21 1.20
CA SER A 600 15.49 41.49 -0.16
C SER A 600 16.57 41.65 -1.24
N ALA A 601 17.85 41.82 -0.87
CA ALA A 601 18.93 42.14 -1.82
C ALA A 601 19.53 40.92 -2.55
N ASN A 602 19.41 39.70 -2.02
CA ASN A 602 20.13 38.52 -2.55
C ASN A 602 19.32 37.62 -3.50
N MET A 603 17.99 37.80 -3.61
CA MET A 603 17.15 37.01 -4.53
C MET A 603 17.30 37.39 -6.00
N ALA A 604 17.88 38.57 -6.30
CA ALA A 604 18.08 39.06 -7.67
C ALA A 604 19.10 38.24 -8.49
N ALA A 605 19.93 37.41 -7.83
CA ALA A 605 20.98 36.64 -8.49
C ALA A 605 20.61 35.16 -8.77
N ALA A 606 19.50 34.64 -8.23
CA ALA A 606 19.25 33.19 -8.17
C ALA A 606 18.00 32.66 -8.90
N SER A 607 17.23 33.48 -9.61
CA SER A 607 16.04 32.99 -10.34
C SER A 607 15.86 33.65 -11.71
N GLN A 608 16.36 32.98 -12.75
CA GLN A 608 15.86 33.19 -14.11
C GLN A 608 14.51 32.48 -14.26
N GLN A 609 13.44 33.03 -13.67
CA GLN A 609 12.02 32.92 -14.08
C GLN A 609 11.08 33.41 -12.96
N ASN A 610 10.31 34.46 -13.27
CA ASN A 610 9.07 34.97 -12.65
C ASN A 610 9.10 35.75 -11.31
N ASN A 611 8.55 36.98 -11.36
CA ASN A 611 8.01 37.84 -10.29
C ASN A 611 8.59 37.66 -8.86
N THR A 612 9.65 38.39 -8.52
CA THR A 612 10.09 38.54 -7.12
C THR A 612 9.05 39.33 -6.32
N LYS A 613 8.15 38.62 -5.63
CA LYS A 613 7.18 39.20 -4.67
C LYS A 613 7.91 39.81 -3.47
N THR A 614 7.43 40.95 -3.00
CA THR A 614 7.95 41.59 -1.79
C THR A 614 7.31 40.98 -0.53
N LEU A 615 7.89 41.26 0.64
CA LEU A 615 7.36 40.75 1.91
C LEU A 615 5.91 41.23 2.20
N PRO A 616 5.53 42.49 1.94
CA PRO A 616 4.12 42.91 2.00
C PRO A 616 3.19 42.14 1.05
N ASP A 617 3.64 41.83 -0.18
CA ASP A 617 2.83 41.09 -1.15
C ASP A 617 2.52 39.68 -0.63
N LEU A 618 3.52 38.99 -0.06
CA LEU A 618 3.34 37.66 0.52
C LEU A 618 2.42 37.66 1.75
N PHE A 619 2.46 38.71 2.57
CA PHE A 619 1.52 38.87 3.68
C PHE A 619 0.09 39.12 3.18
N SER A 620 -0.07 39.83 2.05
CA SER A 620 -1.37 39.99 1.38
C SER A 620 -1.88 38.68 0.80
N ASP A 621 -1.01 37.86 0.20
CA ASP A 621 -1.36 36.52 -0.28
C ASP A 621 -1.81 35.62 0.88
N LEU A 622 -1.09 35.64 2.01
CA LEU A 622 -1.44 34.88 3.20
C LEU A 622 -2.80 35.31 3.79
N LYS A 623 -3.08 36.62 3.81
CA LYS A 623 -4.38 37.16 4.19
C LYS A 623 -5.49 36.65 3.25
N THR A 624 -5.25 36.68 1.94
CA THR A 624 -6.20 36.21 0.93
C THR A 624 -6.51 34.73 1.11
N TRP A 625 -5.48 33.91 1.37
CA TRP A 625 -5.65 32.49 1.67
C TRP A 625 -6.52 32.26 2.91
N LEU A 626 -6.23 32.96 4.02
CA LEU A 626 -7.01 32.85 5.26
C LEU A 626 -8.47 33.26 5.08
N SER A 627 -8.72 34.38 4.39
CA SER A 627 -10.07 34.84 4.11
C SER A 627 -10.83 33.88 3.20
N SER A 628 -10.17 33.30 2.20
CA SER A 628 -10.75 32.27 1.32
C SER A 628 -11.11 31.00 2.10
N ALA A 629 -10.18 30.50 2.93
CA ALA A 629 -10.41 29.33 3.78
C ALA A 629 -11.57 29.53 4.77
N LEU A 630 -11.67 30.71 5.37
CA LEU A 630 -12.77 31.07 6.26
C LEU A 630 -14.12 31.17 5.54
N THR A 631 -14.13 31.77 4.35
CA THR A 631 -15.35 31.89 3.54
C THR A 631 -15.83 30.51 3.09
N SER A 632 -14.92 29.67 2.58
CA SER A 632 -15.20 28.29 2.18
C SER A 632 -15.85 27.47 3.30
N ARG A 633 -15.35 27.58 4.54
CA ARG A 633 -15.96 26.90 5.70
C ARG A 633 -17.33 27.45 6.11
N LYS A 634 -17.54 28.76 6.01
CA LYS A 634 -18.85 29.37 6.33
C LYS A 634 -19.91 28.97 5.31
N ASP A 635 -19.52 28.87 4.04
CA ASP A 635 -20.42 28.53 2.93
C ASP A 635 -20.68 27.01 2.83
N GLY A 636 -19.71 26.18 3.21
CA GLY A 636 -19.79 24.72 3.22
C GLY A 636 -19.65 24.15 4.63
N PRO A 637 -20.73 24.11 5.43
CA PRO A 637 -20.64 23.70 6.82
C PRO A 637 -20.41 22.18 6.92
N ALA A 638 -19.53 21.75 7.82
CA ALA A 638 -19.03 20.37 7.92
C ALA A 638 -20.12 19.30 8.17
N GLY A 639 -19.85 18.07 7.79
CA GLY A 639 -20.68 16.90 8.08
C GLY A 639 -21.62 16.47 6.96
N SER A 640 -22.10 15.24 7.06
CA SER A 640 -23.02 14.60 6.13
C SER A 640 -24.24 14.03 6.86
N ASP A 641 -25.33 13.82 6.14
CA ASP A 641 -26.54 13.20 6.70
C ASP A 641 -26.44 11.66 6.69
N VAL A 642 -26.64 11.07 7.86
CA VAL A 642 -26.81 9.63 8.05
C VAL A 642 -28.10 9.39 8.81
N ALA A 643 -29.12 8.85 8.15
CA ALA A 643 -30.43 8.61 8.75
C ALA A 643 -31.02 9.84 9.49
N GLY A 644 -30.87 11.04 8.90
CA GLY A 644 -31.33 12.29 9.54
C GLY A 644 -30.43 12.78 10.68
N ILE A 645 -29.22 12.22 10.82
CA ILE A 645 -28.22 12.61 11.82
C ILE A 645 -27.05 13.25 11.08
N ARG A 646 -26.64 14.44 11.52
CA ARG A 646 -25.46 15.11 10.96
C ARG A 646 -24.19 14.57 11.62
N VAL A 647 -23.36 13.87 10.86
CA VAL A 647 -22.14 13.18 11.33
C VAL A 647 -20.88 13.67 10.57
N PRO A 648 -19.68 13.61 11.16
CA PRO A 648 -18.44 13.96 10.46
C PRO A 648 -18.10 12.94 9.38
N THR A 649 -17.52 13.41 8.28
CA THR A 649 -16.82 12.58 7.30
C THR A 649 -15.32 12.53 7.59
N TRP A 650 -14.59 11.61 6.95
CA TRP A 650 -13.13 11.61 7.02
C TRP A 650 -12.52 12.92 6.49
N GLU A 651 -13.16 13.56 5.49
CA GLU A 651 -12.72 14.83 4.91
C GLU A 651 -12.86 15.98 5.90
N ASP A 652 -13.96 16.01 6.66
CA ASP A 652 -14.20 17.00 7.71
C ASP A 652 -13.11 16.94 8.79
N LEU A 653 -12.79 15.72 9.25
CA LEU A 653 -11.77 15.49 10.27
C LEU A 653 -10.38 15.87 9.73
N HIS A 654 -9.99 15.30 8.59
CA HIS A 654 -8.69 15.55 7.95
C HIS A 654 -8.48 17.03 7.65
N GLY A 655 -9.49 17.69 7.07
CA GLY A 655 -9.46 19.11 6.73
C GLY A 655 -9.37 19.99 7.97
N SER A 656 -10.09 19.65 9.05
CA SER A 656 -10.04 20.39 10.32
C SER A 656 -8.66 20.32 10.97
N VAL A 657 -8.11 19.12 11.17
CA VAL A 657 -6.81 18.97 11.84
C VAL A 657 -5.66 19.56 11.01
N THR A 658 -5.62 19.30 9.69
CA THR A 658 -4.53 19.80 8.84
C THR A 658 -4.56 21.33 8.70
N GLN A 659 -5.74 21.95 8.70
CA GLN A 659 -5.84 23.41 8.72
C GLN A 659 -5.45 23.98 10.09
N LEU A 660 -5.87 23.37 11.21
CA LEU A 660 -5.44 23.80 12.55
C LEU A 660 -3.91 23.72 12.69
N GLU A 661 -3.27 22.69 12.15
CA GLU A 661 -1.81 22.60 12.09
C GLU A 661 -1.22 23.76 11.28
N THR A 662 -1.76 24.05 10.10
CA THR A 662 -1.32 25.18 9.26
C THR A 662 -1.48 26.53 9.98
N LEU A 663 -2.59 26.73 10.70
CA LEU A 663 -2.84 27.92 11.51
C LEU A 663 -1.81 28.07 12.64
N GLN A 664 -1.40 26.96 13.28
CA GLN A 664 -0.34 26.97 14.28
C GLN A 664 1.00 27.45 13.69
N VAL A 665 1.32 27.03 12.46
CA VAL A 665 2.52 27.45 11.74
C VAL A 665 2.46 28.96 11.43
N ILE A 666 1.32 29.46 10.94
CA ILE A 666 1.10 30.89 10.68
C ILE A 666 1.22 31.71 11.98
N ALA A 667 0.66 31.23 13.09
CA ALA A 667 0.76 31.89 14.38
C ALA A 667 2.23 32.01 14.84
N ASN A 668 3.03 30.94 14.68
CA ASN A 668 4.47 30.98 14.99
C ASN A 668 5.22 31.99 14.11
N LEU A 669 4.91 32.06 12.81
CA LEU A 669 5.47 33.07 11.92
C LEU A 669 5.15 34.49 12.42
N THR A 670 3.88 34.79 12.69
CA THR A 670 3.48 36.13 13.14
C THR A 670 4.15 36.52 14.46
N SER A 671 4.27 35.60 15.42
CA SER A 671 5.01 35.82 16.68
C SER A 671 6.49 36.15 16.42
N LEU A 672 7.15 35.42 15.51
CA LEU A 672 8.55 35.66 15.13
C LEU A 672 8.73 37.06 14.52
N VAL A 673 7.82 37.45 13.62
CA VAL A 673 7.85 38.78 12.98
C VAL A 673 7.65 39.89 14.01
N SER A 674 6.67 39.75 14.91
CA SER A 674 6.43 40.71 16.00
C SER A 674 7.64 40.87 16.92
N LYS A 675 8.32 39.77 17.30
CA LYS A 675 9.53 39.80 18.13
C LYS A 675 10.71 40.50 17.45
N LYS A 676 10.94 40.26 16.15
CA LYS A 676 12.01 40.92 15.39
C LYS A 676 11.75 42.42 15.21
N ALA A 677 10.49 42.84 15.09
CA ALA A 677 10.10 44.26 15.00
C ALA A 677 10.28 45.05 16.32
N GLN A 678 10.39 44.38 17.48
CA GLN A 678 10.58 45.01 18.79
C GLN A 678 12.04 45.21 19.22
N LYS A 679 13.03 44.62 18.53
CA LYS A 679 14.44 44.87 18.84
C LYS A 679 14.83 46.28 18.34
N PRO A 680 15.24 47.23 19.21
CA PRO A 680 15.63 48.56 18.76
C PRO A 680 16.90 48.46 17.90
N ALA A 681 16.84 48.98 16.67
CA ALA A 681 18.00 49.11 15.81
C ALA A 681 19.02 50.03 16.50
N LYS A 682 20.18 49.47 16.90
CA LYS A 682 21.37 50.25 17.24
C LYS A 682 21.97 50.82 15.96
N SER A 683 21.30 51.81 15.39
CA SER A 683 21.81 52.90 14.54
C SER A 683 20.66 53.45 13.71
N SER A 684 20.41 54.74 13.89
CA SER A 684 19.45 55.53 13.12
C SER A 684 19.92 55.65 11.66
N LYS A 685 19.22 55.00 10.73
CA LYS A 685 18.90 55.51 9.39
C LYS A 685 18.02 54.52 8.60
N ALA A 686 16.90 55.04 8.11
CA ALA A 686 15.94 54.44 7.18
C ALA A 686 15.19 53.18 7.69
N THR A 687 13.88 53.34 7.90
CA THR A 687 12.90 52.27 7.78
C THR A 687 13.21 51.51 6.49
N SER A 688 13.60 50.24 6.59
CA SER A 688 13.90 49.43 5.41
C SER A 688 12.66 49.41 4.50
N PRO A 689 12.79 49.79 3.21
CA PRO A 689 11.69 49.73 2.26
C PRO A 689 11.36 48.24 2.05
N GLY A 690 10.35 47.75 2.76
CA GLY A 690 10.02 46.31 2.80
C GLY A 690 9.62 45.76 4.19
N SER A 691 9.58 46.57 5.25
CA SER A 691 9.06 46.12 6.56
C SER A 691 7.54 45.94 6.54
N VAL A 692 7.05 44.80 7.02
CA VAL A 692 5.60 44.54 7.22
C VAL A 692 5.05 45.45 8.31
N SER A 693 3.86 46.04 8.08
CA SER A 693 3.18 46.88 9.05
C SER A 693 2.68 46.07 10.25
N LYS A 694 2.62 46.68 11.44
CA LYS A 694 2.09 45.99 12.63
C LYS A 694 0.60 45.66 12.47
N GLU A 695 -0.11 46.52 11.73
CA GLU A 695 -1.51 46.38 11.38
C GLU A 695 -1.74 45.11 10.53
N ALA A 696 -0.92 44.87 9.50
CA ALA A 696 -1.03 43.67 8.66
C ALA A 696 -0.80 42.37 9.46
N VAL A 697 0.15 42.37 10.40
CA VAL A 697 0.38 41.23 11.29
C VAL A 697 -0.83 41.00 12.20
N SER A 698 -1.40 42.07 12.77
CA SER A 698 -2.58 41.98 13.64
C SER A 698 -3.83 41.49 12.90
N GLU A 699 -4.01 41.85 11.64
CA GLU A 699 -5.13 41.37 10.81
C GLU A 699 -5.03 39.86 10.55
N ILE A 700 -3.84 39.36 10.18
CA ILE A 700 -3.60 37.92 9.99
C ILE A 700 -3.85 37.16 11.30
N GLN A 701 -3.37 37.69 12.42
CA GLN A 701 -3.59 37.14 13.75
C GLN A 701 -5.08 37.03 14.12
N SER A 702 -5.88 38.04 13.74
CA SER A 702 -7.34 38.03 13.91
C SER A 702 -7.99 36.94 13.05
N LEU A 703 -7.62 36.83 11.77
CA LEU A 703 -8.16 35.82 10.85
C LEU A 703 -7.82 34.39 11.28
N VAL A 704 -6.59 34.17 11.79
CA VAL A 704 -6.18 32.89 12.38
C VAL A 704 -7.11 32.49 13.53
N THR A 705 -7.39 33.42 14.44
CA THR A 705 -8.26 33.18 15.60
C THR A 705 -9.72 32.94 15.18
N GLU A 706 -10.22 33.69 14.19
CA GLU A 706 -11.58 33.51 13.68
C GLU A 706 -11.76 32.16 12.98
N LEU A 707 -10.79 31.74 12.16
CA LEU A 707 -10.82 30.45 11.48
C LEU A 707 -10.69 29.28 12.46
N GLU A 708 -9.80 29.37 13.44
CA GLU A 708 -9.72 28.39 14.53
C GLU A 708 -11.05 28.26 15.27
N ALA A 709 -11.65 29.39 15.65
CA ALA A 709 -12.93 29.41 16.35
C ALA A 709 -14.05 28.77 15.52
N GLN A 710 -14.09 29.02 14.21
CA GLN A 710 -15.06 28.40 13.30
C GLN A 710 -14.88 26.88 13.23
N ILE A 711 -13.65 26.38 13.05
CA ILE A 711 -13.37 24.93 13.00
C ILE A 711 -13.83 24.24 14.28
N LEU A 712 -13.52 24.84 15.44
CA LEU A 712 -13.92 24.29 16.74
C LEU A 712 -15.44 24.41 16.97
N ALA A 713 -16.12 25.40 16.40
CA ALA A 713 -17.57 25.53 16.46
C ALA A 713 -18.25 24.44 15.63
N ASP A 714 -17.75 24.18 14.42
CA ASP A 714 -18.25 23.11 13.53
C ASP A 714 -18.14 21.73 14.22
N ALA A 715 -16.97 21.43 14.80
CA ALA A 715 -16.75 20.17 15.52
C ALA A 715 -17.69 20.01 16.72
N ARG A 716 -17.91 21.08 17.51
CA ARG A 716 -18.87 21.05 18.64
C ARG A 716 -20.31 20.89 18.18
N ALA A 717 -20.69 21.48 17.05
CA ALA A 717 -22.02 21.35 16.47
C ALA A 717 -22.29 19.90 16.03
N LEU A 718 -21.33 19.27 15.35
CA LEU A 718 -21.40 17.85 14.99
C LEU A 718 -21.48 16.96 16.24
N LYS A 719 -20.65 17.24 17.25
CA LYS A 719 -20.66 16.50 18.51
C LYS A 719 -22.01 16.62 19.22
N SER A 720 -22.62 17.80 19.20
CA SER A 720 -23.97 18.02 19.75
C SER A 720 -25.00 17.16 19.01
N ALA A 721 -24.97 17.15 17.67
CA ALA A 721 -25.91 16.41 16.84
C ALA A 721 -25.82 14.89 17.06
N ILE A 722 -24.60 14.33 17.19
CA ILE A 722 -24.38 12.91 17.47
C ILE A 722 -24.92 12.51 18.85
N ASN A 723 -24.89 13.42 19.82
CA ASN A 723 -25.31 13.16 21.20
C ASN A 723 -26.78 13.53 21.48
N GLU A 724 -27.57 13.88 20.46
CA GLU A 724 -29.00 14.11 20.62
C GLU A 724 -29.74 12.83 21.05
N PRO A 725 -30.79 12.95 21.90
CA PRO A 725 -31.66 11.81 22.22
C PRO A 725 -32.23 11.16 20.95
N GLY A 726 -32.33 9.83 20.93
CA GLY A 726 -32.89 9.09 19.79
C GLY A 726 -31.91 8.79 18.64
N VAL A 727 -30.71 9.36 18.62
CA VAL A 727 -29.67 9.05 17.62
C VAL A 727 -29.34 7.55 17.59
N LEU A 728 -29.14 6.92 18.75
CA LEU A 728 -28.87 5.48 18.82
C LEU A 728 -30.02 4.65 18.22
N GLY A 729 -31.27 5.01 18.53
CA GLY A 729 -32.46 4.34 17.96
C GLY A 729 -32.50 4.46 16.44
N ARG A 730 -32.24 5.64 15.88
CA ARG A 730 -32.17 5.85 14.42
C ARG A 730 -31.05 5.04 13.75
N LEU A 731 -29.90 4.89 14.41
CA LEU A 731 -28.81 4.04 13.91
C LEU A 731 -29.16 2.55 13.97
N VAL A 732 -29.83 2.11 15.03
CA VAL A 732 -30.34 0.74 15.16
C VAL A 732 -31.39 0.47 14.09
N ASP A 733 -32.33 1.38 13.87
CA ASP A 733 -33.34 1.25 12.80
C ASP A 733 -32.67 1.15 11.42
N LEU A 734 -31.65 1.98 11.15
CA LEU A 734 -30.85 1.88 9.93
C LEU A 734 -30.17 0.50 9.82
N GLY A 735 -29.52 0.05 10.88
CA GLY A 735 -28.80 -1.22 10.93
C GLY A 735 -29.73 -2.43 10.76
N MET A 736 -30.93 -2.39 11.36
CA MET A 736 -31.98 -3.40 11.27
C MET A 736 -32.81 -3.30 9.99
N ALA A 737 -32.51 -2.34 9.10
CA ALA A 737 -33.29 -2.05 7.90
C ALA A 737 -34.80 -1.74 8.19
N ARG A 738 -35.09 -1.14 9.36
CA ARG A 738 -36.44 -0.71 9.76
C ARG A 738 -36.79 0.66 9.22
N ARG A 739 -38.07 0.91 8.99
CA ARG A 739 -38.56 2.24 8.62
C ARG A 739 -38.48 3.19 9.83
N GLY A 740 -37.77 4.31 9.68
CA GLY A 740 -37.64 5.29 10.77
C GLY A 740 -39.00 5.76 11.31
N SER A 741 -39.14 5.78 12.64
CA SER A 741 -40.43 6.03 13.31
C SER A 741 -40.88 7.50 13.37
N ASP A 742 -40.01 8.47 13.09
CA ASP A 742 -40.30 9.91 13.25
C ASP A 742 -40.81 10.62 11.97
N GLY A 743 -41.68 9.96 11.20
CA GLY A 743 -42.24 10.48 9.95
C GLY A 743 -43.71 10.89 10.01
N ASP A 744 -44.14 11.62 11.05
CA ASP A 744 -45.45 12.29 11.03
C ASP A 744 -45.42 13.43 9.99
N GLY A 745 -45.88 13.13 8.77
CA GLY A 745 -46.35 14.13 7.81
C GLY A 745 -45.40 14.44 6.64
N VAL A 746 -45.80 13.96 5.45
CA VAL A 746 -45.62 14.65 4.16
C VAL A 746 -44.18 15.07 3.84
N GLY A 747 -43.29 14.09 3.74
CA GLY A 747 -42.03 14.21 3.02
C GLY A 747 -41.88 13.02 2.09
N ASN A 748 -42.19 13.20 0.80
CA ASN A 748 -41.84 12.23 -0.22
C ASN A 748 -40.31 12.07 -0.26
N ALA A 749 -39.74 11.16 0.54
CA ALA A 749 -38.48 10.53 0.20
C ALA A 749 -38.70 9.49 -0.93
N GLN A 750 -39.35 9.93 -2.01
CA GLN A 750 -39.32 9.28 -3.33
C GLN A 750 -38.05 9.75 -4.06
N GLY A 751 -36.92 9.73 -3.37
CA GLY A 751 -35.62 10.11 -3.90
C GLY A 751 -34.76 8.87 -4.11
N ASP A 752 -33.91 8.92 -5.13
CA ASP A 752 -32.87 7.93 -5.47
C ASP A 752 -31.91 7.58 -4.31
N ASP A 753 -31.97 8.28 -3.17
CA ASP A 753 -31.14 8.12 -1.97
C ASP A 753 -31.76 7.21 -0.88
N ALA A 754 -33.00 6.76 -1.04
CA ALA A 754 -33.64 5.86 -0.08
C ALA A 754 -32.98 4.49 -0.09
N LEU A 755 -32.07 4.22 0.87
CA LEU A 755 -31.64 2.87 1.30
C LEU A 755 -32.83 1.87 1.35
N PRO A 756 -32.59 0.57 1.54
CA PRO A 756 -33.67 -0.40 1.78
C PRO A 756 -34.49 -0.32 3.10
N PRO A 757 -34.36 0.60 4.09
CA PRO A 757 -35.19 0.52 5.29
C PRO A 757 -36.68 0.70 4.96
N GLY A 758 -37.46 -0.31 5.34
CA GLY A 758 -38.90 -0.37 5.11
C GLY A 758 -39.36 -1.44 4.11
N ASP A 759 -38.48 -2.30 3.61
CA ASP A 759 -38.87 -3.56 2.93
C ASP A 759 -38.83 -4.70 3.95
N GLU A 760 -40.00 -5.25 4.29
CA GLU A 760 -40.19 -6.32 5.29
C GLU A 760 -39.24 -7.51 5.08
N LYS A 761 -38.81 -7.77 3.83
CA LYS A 761 -37.87 -8.85 3.51
C LYS A 761 -36.48 -8.62 4.11
N TRP A 762 -35.99 -7.38 4.11
CA TRP A 762 -34.68 -7.01 4.63
C TRP A 762 -34.65 -7.00 6.15
N GLU A 763 -35.69 -6.44 6.77
CA GLU A 763 -35.85 -6.42 8.23
C GLU A 763 -35.82 -7.84 8.80
N GLY A 764 -36.65 -8.74 8.28
CA GLY A 764 -36.69 -10.13 8.73
C GLY A 764 -35.37 -10.89 8.49
N LEU A 765 -34.66 -10.60 7.39
CA LEU A 765 -33.35 -11.20 7.12
C LEU A 765 -32.29 -10.70 8.10
N VAL A 766 -32.23 -9.40 8.37
CA VAL A 766 -31.26 -8.81 9.32
C VAL A 766 -31.52 -9.30 10.74
N GLU A 767 -32.77 -9.33 11.19
CA GLU A 767 -33.17 -9.88 12.50
C GLU A 767 -32.73 -11.34 12.68
N SER A 768 -32.70 -12.12 11.60
CA SER A 768 -32.27 -13.51 11.65
C SER A 768 -30.74 -13.68 11.78
N ILE A 769 -29.95 -12.67 11.39
CA ILE A 769 -28.48 -12.72 11.45
C ILE A 769 -27.90 -11.90 12.60
N CYS A 770 -28.64 -10.93 13.15
CA CYS A 770 -28.19 -10.10 14.27
C CYS A 770 -29.36 -9.81 15.21
N ASP A 771 -29.19 -10.12 16.49
CA ASP A 771 -30.16 -9.72 17.51
C ASP A 771 -30.03 -8.22 17.84
N GLU A 772 -31.11 -7.65 18.38
CA GLU A 772 -31.20 -6.23 18.67
C GLU A 772 -30.16 -5.75 19.69
N VAL A 773 -29.77 -6.58 20.66
CA VAL A 773 -28.75 -6.22 21.67
C VAL A 773 -27.38 -6.09 21.02
N THR A 774 -27.04 -7.03 20.14
CA THR A 774 -25.81 -6.96 19.34
C THR A 774 -25.83 -5.72 18.43
N MET A 775 -26.96 -5.41 17.79
CA MET A 775 -27.10 -4.23 16.94
C MET A 775 -26.96 -2.92 17.73
N GLU A 776 -27.60 -2.80 18.90
CA GLU A 776 -27.44 -1.67 19.80
C GLU A 776 -25.99 -1.47 20.23
N THR A 777 -25.27 -2.57 20.51
CA THR A 777 -23.85 -2.53 20.87
C THR A 777 -23.00 -2.00 19.71
N ILE A 778 -23.22 -2.50 18.49
CA ILE A 778 -22.51 -2.04 17.28
C ILE A 778 -22.77 -0.55 17.04
N CYS A 779 -24.04 -0.13 17.08
CA CYS A 779 -24.42 1.27 16.83
C CYS A 779 -23.94 2.21 17.94
N GLY A 780 -23.94 1.75 19.20
CA GLY A 780 -23.37 2.47 20.33
C GLY A 780 -21.88 2.71 20.16
N ALA A 781 -21.14 1.69 19.71
CA ALA A 781 -19.71 1.80 19.41
C ALA A 781 -19.44 2.78 18.25
N ILE A 782 -20.25 2.75 17.19
CA ILE A 782 -20.18 3.69 16.06
C ILE A 782 -20.37 5.13 16.55
N LYS A 783 -21.42 5.38 17.33
CA LYS A 783 -21.68 6.69 17.93
C LYS A 783 -20.52 7.17 18.80
N GLY A 784 -19.97 6.29 19.64
CA GLY A 784 -18.80 6.60 20.49
C GLY A 784 -17.56 6.96 19.66
N SER A 785 -17.34 6.26 18.54
CA SER A 785 -16.20 6.52 17.67
C SER A 785 -16.23 7.87 16.97
N TRP A 786 -17.40 8.34 16.53
CA TRP A 786 -17.53 9.71 16.02
C TRP A 786 -17.29 10.75 17.11
N ASP A 787 -17.74 10.50 18.34
CA ASP A 787 -17.53 11.39 19.48
C ASP A 787 -16.03 11.51 19.81
N ASP A 788 -15.31 10.38 19.87
CA ASP A 788 -13.85 10.32 20.05
C ASP A 788 -13.11 11.08 18.94
N ALA A 789 -13.50 10.89 17.68
CA ALA A 789 -12.85 11.55 16.55
C ALA A 789 -12.97 13.09 16.63
N LEU A 790 -14.13 13.59 17.04
CA LEU A 790 -14.37 15.03 17.24
C LEU A 790 -13.64 15.58 18.46
N ASP A 791 -13.47 14.77 19.51
CA ASP A 791 -12.60 15.12 20.65
C ASP A 791 -11.14 15.27 20.22
N GLY A 792 -10.69 14.50 19.22
CA GLY A 792 -9.37 14.69 18.60
C GLY A 792 -9.19 16.08 17.96
N VAL A 793 -10.26 16.67 17.41
CA VAL A 793 -10.27 18.02 16.82
C VAL A 793 -10.33 19.09 17.92
N VAL A 794 -11.21 18.92 18.91
CA VAL A 794 -11.44 19.92 19.98
C VAL A 794 -10.35 19.91 21.04
N GLY A 795 -9.77 18.73 21.32
CA GLY A 795 -8.81 18.46 22.39
C GLY A 795 -7.34 18.70 22.03
N GLY A 796 -7.05 19.20 20.83
CA GLY A 796 -5.70 19.52 20.37
C GLY A 796 -4.92 20.38 21.36
N LYS A 797 -3.79 19.89 21.87
CA LYS A 797 -2.93 20.61 22.82
C LYS A 797 -1.89 21.51 22.14
N GLY A 798 -1.81 21.49 20.82
CA GLY A 798 -1.04 22.39 19.98
C GLY A 798 -1.57 23.83 20.03
N LYS A 799 -1.42 24.49 21.18
CA LYS A 799 -1.97 25.84 21.42
C LYS A 799 -1.58 26.81 20.31
N ILE A 800 -2.56 27.27 19.54
CA ILE A 800 -2.38 28.42 18.64
C ILE A 800 -2.24 29.66 19.51
N ARG A 801 -0.99 30.10 19.73
CA ARG A 801 -0.69 31.26 20.58
C ARG A 801 -0.45 32.48 19.71
N VAL A 802 -1.49 33.25 19.51
CA VAL A 802 -1.41 34.55 18.84
C VAL A 802 -0.92 35.61 19.84
N GLY A 803 0.13 36.35 19.48
CA GLY A 803 0.49 37.61 20.17
C GLY A 803 1.07 37.53 21.59
N LYS A 804 1.62 36.39 22.03
CA LYS A 804 2.40 36.28 23.29
C LYS A 804 3.90 36.13 23.07
#